data_AF-A0A2H6K7C5-F1
#
_entry.id   AF-A0A2H6K7C5-F1
#
_cell.length_a   1.000
_cell.length_b   1.000
_cell.length_c   1.000
_cell.angle_alpha   90.00
_cell.angle_beta   90.00
_cell.angle_gamma   90.00
#
_symmetry.space_group_name_H-M   'P 1'
#
loop_
_entity.id
_entity.type
_entity.pdbx_description
1 polymer ?
#
loop_
_entity_poly.entity_id
_entity_poly.type
_entity_poly.pdbx_seq_one_letter_code
_entity_poly.pdbx_strand_id
1 'polypeptide(L)'
;MLLRPPPKKALKAPTNSTGQANEKHKIHFYSLNSWIETAESIRKAAWSKAEEAYSKLDVHADLSRNVEKIVKTKDENVRVHKGLNGLHGNMGDLNQQVRTVLTGAVKKAEEVYKGLEDKDDKVHPVGKNIEAINKANKEIANANKTLGTEVQHLGKWRSAAHNVIDKANEKCEEILKRVSTDKNVKEAVIYEQAETLKDKGTELYNAAKLAKQQVGELVGEALQGVVEMDGDLKRDLRTVREEIKEGIQKVIKDLGVNDLGEKVQNDLGALKGKMSDLARDDNVNNLVSKELQGLSTAKTQLINVTNPIKTHTDQLESKFQSAIQHPLKSKVGEVDSAIGELGGVFNDVGRAGPKDIQGIFRHIKDRVGEIKGEEGESESWYLKGGSGLLGIESAINHYAGNFEGDDNFNKRVQGWLNGIWGEKKDGQEVNKVLQAWLQQWVESKGVKWNSVGGRGTIMGGKSYMDIFREKIIENIGEKFTAEAQTAGGVVTKERSGAPPSIQKDVEAVKKGCEEFVSKLDEKLHSSRLDSLASAIAGKVHGEVKSKLQGSTTEEHIKLLVEASLVALRATVNQVADELDSVLLADYRMGGQDTGMHIAKALDKALSVTKMLQNKLTKATTSDPGKPLVPPSPGQPESPAQAVDSKLQAVKQEVQGLEEDFRGNVTRVLRDTAG
;
A
#
# COMPACT_ATOMS: atom_id res chain seq x y z
N MET A 1 -72.02 -55.27 129.24
CA MET A 1 -72.73 -55.37 130.53
C MET A 1 -73.55 -56.66 130.49
N LEU A 2 -73.15 -57.69 131.27
CA LEU A 2 -73.83 -58.16 132.51
C LEU A 2 -75.25 -58.71 132.19
N LEU A 3 -75.71 -59.93 132.51
CA LEU A 3 -75.40 -60.89 133.58
C LEU A 3 -76.11 -62.24 133.31
N ARG A 4 -75.67 -63.28 134.03
CA ARG A 4 -76.16 -64.67 134.16
C ARG A 4 -77.63 -64.82 134.69
N PRO A 5 -78.23 -66.05 134.59
CA PRO A 5 -79.59 -66.43 135.05
C PRO A 5 -79.62 -66.67 136.58
N PRO A 6 -80.76 -66.78 137.32
CA PRO A 6 -81.61 -68.02 137.45
C PRO A 6 -83.04 -67.71 138.07
N PRO A 7 -83.73 -68.52 138.93
CA PRO A 7 -83.84 -69.98 139.16
C PRO A 7 -85.31 -70.52 139.19
N LYS A 8 -85.42 -71.86 139.20
CA LYS A 8 -86.60 -72.66 139.56
C LYS A 8 -87.09 -72.38 141.00
N LYS A 9 -88.41 -72.39 141.23
CA LYS A 9 -89.01 -72.77 142.53
C LYS A 9 -90.29 -73.59 142.32
N ALA A 10 -90.29 -74.78 142.91
CA ALA A 10 -91.39 -75.72 142.99
C ALA A 10 -92.50 -75.22 143.92
N LEU A 11 -93.76 -75.64 143.74
CA LEU A 11 -94.66 -76.03 144.83
C LEU A 11 -96.01 -76.58 144.34
N LYS A 12 -96.17 -77.89 144.63
CA LYS A 12 -97.35 -78.60 145.17
C LYS A 12 -98.76 -78.42 144.56
N ALA A 13 -99.30 -79.57 144.16
CA ALA A 13 -100.73 -79.90 144.03
C ALA A 13 -101.50 -79.65 145.36
N PRO A 14 -102.84 -79.41 145.35
CA PRO A 14 -103.76 -80.52 145.07
C PRO A 14 -105.10 -80.16 144.37
N THR A 15 -105.62 -81.18 143.68
CA THR A 15 -107.04 -81.62 143.62
C THR A 15 -108.14 -80.57 143.42
N ASN A 16 -108.58 -80.39 142.17
CA ASN A 16 -109.86 -80.91 141.69
C ASN A 16 -110.05 -80.54 140.20
N SER A 17 -110.66 -81.45 139.45
CA SER A 17 -110.45 -81.71 138.01
C SER A 17 -111.02 -80.69 137.01
N THR A 18 -111.08 -79.42 137.38
CA THR A 18 -111.45 -78.30 136.49
C THR A 18 -110.37 -77.21 136.43
N GLY A 19 -109.40 -77.18 137.37
CA GLY A 19 -108.30 -76.20 137.36
C GLY A 19 -107.12 -76.54 136.43
N GLN A 20 -106.87 -77.82 136.13
CA GLN A 20 -105.74 -78.26 135.30
C GLN A 20 -105.84 -77.87 133.82
N ALA A 21 -107.06 -77.65 133.30
CA ALA A 21 -107.24 -77.17 131.93
C ALA A 21 -106.85 -75.69 131.79
N ASN A 22 -107.13 -74.87 132.81
CA ASN A 22 -106.95 -73.42 132.72
C ASN A 22 -105.47 -72.99 132.82
N GLU A 23 -104.66 -73.65 133.66
CA GLU A 23 -103.21 -73.34 133.70
C GLU A 23 -102.45 -73.89 132.49
N LYS A 24 -102.92 -74.98 131.87
CA LYS A 24 -102.39 -75.39 130.56
C LYS A 24 -102.64 -74.29 129.51
N HIS A 25 -103.83 -73.71 129.45
CA HIS A 25 -104.09 -72.60 128.51
C HIS A 25 -103.21 -71.37 128.77
N LYS A 26 -102.96 -70.99 130.02
CA LYS A 26 -102.05 -69.88 130.34
C LYS A 26 -100.60 -70.14 129.89
N ILE A 27 -100.08 -71.35 130.14
CA ILE A 27 -98.72 -71.72 129.72
C ILE A 27 -98.60 -71.72 128.19
N HIS A 28 -99.61 -72.25 127.48
CA HIS A 28 -99.66 -72.19 126.02
C HIS A 28 -99.71 -70.75 125.50
N PHE A 29 -100.46 -69.85 126.15
CA PHE A 29 -100.56 -68.44 125.75
C PHE A 29 -99.21 -67.70 125.87
N TYR A 30 -98.48 -67.86 126.98
CA TYR A 30 -97.16 -67.23 127.15
C TYR A 30 -96.10 -67.79 126.19
N SER A 31 -96.15 -69.10 125.90
CA SER A 31 -95.25 -69.70 124.89
C SER A 31 -95.54 -69.16 123.48
N LEU A 32 -96.81 -68.93 123.15
CA LEU A 32 -97.20 -68.39 121.84
C LEU A 32 -96.70 -66.95 121.67
N ASN A 33 -96.83 -66.11 122.71
CA ASN A 33 -96.40 -64.72 122.65
C ASN A 33 -94.87 -64.59 122.48
N SER A 34 -94.10 -65.45 123.16
CA SER A 34 -92.64 -65.51 122.98
C SER A 34 -92.23 -65.94 121.56
N TRP A 35 -92.97 -66.87 120.96
CA TRP A 35 -92.76 -67.27 119.56
C TRP A 35 -93.08 -66.15 118.58
N ILE A 36 -94.15 -65.38 118.82
CA ILE A 36 -94.52 -64.22 117.99
C ILE A 36 -93.41 -63.17 118.05
N GLU A 37 -92.94 -62.79 119.24
CA GLU A 37 -91.86 -61.79 119.39
C GLU A 37 -90.56 -62.24 118.71
N THR A 38 -90.22 -63.53 118.80
CA THR A 38 -89.04 -64.11 118.14
C THR A 38 -89.20 -64.07 116.62
N ALA A 39 -90.36 -64.45 116.10
CA ALA A 39 -90.66 -64.38 114.66
C ALA A 39 -90.62 -62.94 114.13
N GLU A 40 -91.10 -61.98 114.92
CA GLU A 40 -91.12 -60.55 114.57
C GLU A 40 -89.71 -59.95 114.52
N SER A 41 -88.84 -60.36 115.46
CA SER A 41 -87.42 -60.02 115.47
C SER A 41 -86.69 -60.58 114.24
N ILE A 42 -86.93 -61.86 113.90
CA ILE A 42 -86.37 -62.49 112.70
C ILE A 42 -86.85 -61.76 111.43
N ARG A 43 -88.13 -61.40 111.36
CA ARG A 43 -88.70 -60.66 110.22
C ARG A 43 -88.02 -59.29 110.04
N LYS A 44 -87.81 -58.54 111.12
CA LYS A 44 -87.12 -57.23 111.07
C LYS A 44 -85.66 -57.39 110.64
N ALA A 45 -84.96 -58.39 111.16
CA ALA A 45 -83.58 -58.68 110.76
C ALA A 45 -83.49 -59.07 109.27
N ALA A 46 -84.42 -59.90 108.78
CA ALA A 46 -84.50 -60.28 107.37
C ALA A 46 -84.80 -59.07 106.47
N TRP A 47 -85.70 -58.18 106.88
CA TRP A 47 -86.02 -56.96 106.15
C TRP A 47 -84.82 -56.01 106.04
N SER A 48 -84.12 -55.76 107.15
CA SER A 48 -82.92 -54.90 107.14
C SER A 48 -81.80 -55.48 106.27
N LYS A 49 -81.61 -56.80 106.26
CA LYS A 49 -80.63 -57.46 105.38
C LYS A 49 -81.02 -57.43 103.91
N ALA A 50 -82.32 -57.51 103.61
CA ALA A 50 -82.83 -57.36 102.24
C ALA A 50 -82.63 -55.93 101.72
N GLU A 51 -82.83 -54.92 102.57
CA GLU A 51 -82.59 -53.51 102.24
C GLU A 51 -81.10 -53.20 102.06
N GLU A 52 -80.23 -53.78 102.91
CA GLU A 52 -78.77 -53.72 102.73
C GLU A 52 -78.35 -54.38 101.40
N ALA A 53 -78.91 -55.53 101.06
CA ALA A 53 -78.66 -56.20 99.78
C ALA A 53 -79.14 -55.37 98.57
N TYR A 54 -80.28 -54.69 98.69
CA TYR A 54 -80.82 -53.83 97.64
C TYR A 54 -79.97 -52.56 97.44
N SER A 55 -79.48 -51.93 98.52
CA SER A 55 -78.58 -50.76 98.44
C SER A 55 -77.22 -51.08 97.80
N LYS A 56 -76.74 -52.33 97.89
CA LYS A 56 -75.50 -52.79 97.24
C LYS A 56 -75.68 -53.13 95.76
N LEU A 57 -76.89 -53.10 95.20
CA LEU A 57 -77.15 -53.30 93.77
C LEU A 57 -77.02 -52.01 92.92
N ASP A 58 -76.96 -50.82 93.53
CA ASP A 58 -76.83 -49.52 92.83
C ASP A 58 -75.43 -49.31 92.18
N VAL A 59 -74.49 -50.24 92.37
CA VAL A 59 -73.14 -50.22 91.81
C VAL A 59 -73.12 -50.49 90.28
N HIS A 60 -74.27 -50.66 89.63
CA HIS A 60 -74.37 -50.97 88.19
C HIS A 60 -74.28 -49.76 87.24
N ALA A 61 -74.47 -48.52 87.71
CA ALA A 61 -74.39 -47.35 86.83
C ALA A 61 -72.95 -47.02 86.38
N ASP A 62 -71.97 -47.13 87.28
CA ASP A 62 -70.58 -46.82 86.98
C ASP A 62 -69.87 -47.93 86.20
N LEU A 63 -70.26 -49.20 86.41
CA LEU A 63 -69.76 -50.31 85.60
C LEU A 63 -70.20 -50.19 84.14
N SER A 64 -71.46 -49.82 83.89
CA SER A 64 -71.97 -49.60 82.53
C SER A 64 -71.26 -48.43 81.82
N ARG A 65 -70.99 -47.31 82.50
CA ARG A 65 -70.19 -46.21 81.93
C ARG A 65 -68.75 -46.61 81.60
N ASN A 66 -68.13 -47.42 82.45
CA ASN A 66 -66.77 -47.88 82.20
C ASN A 66 -66.70 -48.87 81.03
N VAL A 67 -67.72 -49.72 80.86
CA VAL A 67 -67.83 -50.60 79.68
C VAL A 67 -68.00 -49.77 78.39
N GLU A 68 -68.84 -48.72 78.39
CA GLU A 68 -68.95 -47.82 77.22
C GLU A 68 -67.64 -47.12 76.87
N LYS A 69 -66.88 -46.64 77.88
CA LYS A 69 -65.56 -46.05 77.67
C LYS A 69 -64.60 -47.06 77.02
N ILE A 70 -64.57 -48.29 77.51
CA ILE A 70 -63.72 -49.37 76.95
C ILE A 70 -64.09 -49.66 75.49
N VAL A 71 -65.38 -49.69 75.15
CA VAL A 71 -65.84 -49.91 73.78
C VAL A 71 -65.44 -48.74 72.87
N LYS A 72 -65.61 -47.49 73.30
CA LYS A 72 -65.13 -46.32 72.54
C LYS A 72 -63.61 -46.36 72.33
N THR A 73 -62.84 -46.66 73.38
CA THR A 73 -61.38 -46.76 73.28
C THR A 73 -60.95 -47.90 72.37
N LYS A 74 -61.67 -49.03 72.36
CA LYS A 74 -61.43 -50.13 71.41
C LYS A 74 -61.64 -49.66 69.96
N ASP A 75 -62.73 -48.96 69.68
CA ASP A 75 -63.04 -48.47 68.33
C ASP A 75 -62.03 -47.40 67.86
N GLU A 76 -61.55 -46.55 68.75
CA GLU A 76 -60.45 -45.61 68.50
C GLU A 76 -59.14 -46.34 68.22
N ASN A 77 -58.79 -47.36 69.01
CA ASN A 77 -57.60 -48.19 68.77
C ASN A 77 -57.65 -48.90 67.41
N VAL A 78 -58.82 -49.39 66.98
CA VAL A 78 -59.00 -49.99 65.64
C VAL A 78 -58.78 -48.94 64.54
N ARG A 79 -59.25 -47.70 64.73
CA ARG A 79 -59.00 -46.59 63.80
C ARG A 79 -57.51 -46.23 63.71
N VAL A 80 -56.82 -46.15 64.85
CA VAL A 80 -55.37 -45.90 64.91
C VAL A 80 -54.61 -47.03 64.21
N HIS A 81 -54.96 -48.29 64.45
CA HIS A 81 -54.34 -49.43 63.78
C HIS A 81 -54.50 -49.39 62.25
N LYS A 82 -55.69 -49.02 61.76
CA LYS A 82 -55.92 -48.81 60.31
C LYS A 82 -55.07 -47.66 59.77
N GLY A 83 -54.97 -46.55 60.50
CA GLY A 83 -54.12 -45.41 60.14
C GLY A 83 -52.63 -45.79 60.06
N LEU A 84 -52.14 -46.55 61.03
CA LEU A 84 -50.77 -47.07 61.06
C LEU A 84 -50.46 -48.00 59.89
N ASN A 85 -51.39 -48.89 59.51
CA ASN A 85 -51.21 -49.75 58.33
C ASN A 85 -51.16 -48.93 57.03
N GLY A 86 -51.95 -47.87 56.90
CA GLY A 86 -51.86 -46.95 55.78
C GLY A 86 -50.51 -46.22 55.71
N LEU A 87 -49.99 -45.78 56.86
CA LEU A 87 -48.68 -45.16 56.99
C LEU A 87 -47.55 -46.13 56.60
N HIS A 88 -47.66 -47.40 57.00
CA HIS A 88 -46.70 -48.46 56.61
C HIS A 88 -46.66 -48.68 55.10
N GLY A 89 -47.83 -48.66 54.43
CA GLY A 89 -47.93 -48.72 52.97
C GLY A 89 -47.24 -47.54 52.28
N ASN A 90 -47.59 -46.31 52.68
CA ASN A 90 -47.00 -45.09 52.12
C ASN A 90 -45.47 -45.04 52.31
N MET A 91 -44.96 -45.56 53.43
CA MET A 91 -43.52 -45.62 53.70
C MET A 91 -42.81 -46.67 52.83
N GLY A 92 -43.50 -47.76 52.49
CA GLY A 92 -43.05 -48.73 51.48
C GLY A 92 -42.90 -48.10 50.09
N ASP A 93 -43.94 -47.39 49.64
CA ASP A 93 -43.94 -46.69 48.35
C ASP A 93 -42.85 -45.62 48.27
N LEU A 94 -42.70 -44.81 49.34
CA LEU A 94 -41.64 -43.81 49.43
C LEU A 94 -40.25 -44.45 49.34
N ASN A 95 -40.02 -45.55 50.04
CA ASN A 95 -38.74 -46.27 50.01
C ASN A 95 -38.45 -46.81 48.60
N GLN A 96 -39.47 -47.27 47.87
CA GLN A 96 -39.31 -47.73 46.49
C GLN A 96 -38.98 -46.58 45.53
N GLN A 97 -39.63 -45.43 45.67
CA GLN A 97 -39.31 -44.23 44.87
C GLN A 97 -37.90 -43.72 45.15
N VAL A 98 -37.49 -43.66 46.43
CA VAL A 98 -36.12 -43.27 46.82
C VAL A 98 -35.09 -44.21 46.21
N ARG A 99 -35.32 -45.52 46.23
CA ARG A 99 -34.44 -46.50 45.57
C ARG A 99 -34.34 -46.26 44.07
N THR A 100 -35.46 -45.96 43.41
CA THR A 100 -35.49 -45.70 41.97
C THR A 100 -34.68 -44.46 41.60
N VAL A 101 -34.84 -43.37 42.35
CA VAL A 101 -34.08 -42.13 42.16
C VAL A 101 -32.60 -42.36 42.42
N LEU A 102 -32.25 -43.06 43.51
CA LEU A 102 -30.86 -43.35 43.86
C LEU A 102 -30.19 -44.23 42.78
N THR A 103 -30.86 -45.28 42.31
CA THR A 103 -30.35 -46.14 41.24
C THR A 103 -30.20 -45.36 39.93
N GLY A 104 -31.14 -44.49 39.59
CA GLY A 104 -31.05 -43.62 38.42
C GLY A 104 -29.87 -42.66 38.49
N ALA A 105 -29.65 -42.04 39.66
CA ALA A 105 -28.53 -41.14 39.89
C ALA A 105 -27.17 -41.85 39.79
N VAL A 106 -27.04 -43.03 40.41
CA VAL A 106 -25.81 -43.86 40.33
C VAL A 106 -25.51 -44.24 38.89
N LYS A 107 -26.51 -44.72 38.13
CA LYS A 107 -26.31 -45.09 36.72
C LYS A 107 -25.86 -43.90 35.87
N LYS A 108 -26.46 -42.73 36.05
CA LYS A 108 -26.07 -41.51 35.32
C LYS A 108 -24.66 -41.05 35.70
N ALA A 109 -24.29 -41.14 36.97
CA ALA A 109 -22.93 -40.83 37.42
C ALA A 109 -21.91 -41.80 36.80
N GLU A 110 -22.22 -43.10 36.71
CA GLU A 110 -21.36 -44.08 36.03
C GLU A 110 -21.22 -43.82 34.52
N GLU A 111 -22.31 -43.45 33.83
CA GLU A 111 -22.27 -43.08 32.40
C GLU A 111 -21.34 -41.87 32.17
N VAL A 112 -21.43 -40.84 33.03
CA VAL A 112 -20.56 -39.67 32.97
C VAL A 112 -19.10 -40.03 33.29
N TYR A 113 -18.88 -40.81 34.35
CA TYR A 113 -17.54 -41.27 34.74
C TYR A 113 -16.86 -42.05 33.62
N LYS A 114 -17.58 -42.99 32.98
CA LYS A 114 -17.08 -43.73 31.82
C LYS A 114 -16.77 -42.76 30.68
N GLY A 115 -17.70 -41.88 30.30
CA GLY A 115 -17.49 -40.93 29.19
C GLY A 115 -16.29 -39.98 29.34
N LEU A 116 -15.83 -39.74 30.58
CA LEU A 116 -14.65 -38.93 30.93
C LEU A 116 -13.35 -39.73 31.01
N GLU A 117 -13.38 -41.05 30.86
CA GLU A 117 -12.19 -41.89 30.94
C GLU A 117 -11.23 -41.59 29.77
N ASP A 118 -9.95 -41.43 30.08
CA ASP A 118 -8.91 -41.04 29.12
C ASP A 118 -8.42 -42.26 28.31
N LYS A 119 -9.23 -42.66 27.33
CA LYS A 119 -8.97 -43.81 26.44
C LYS A 119 -9.26 -43.47 24.99
N ASP A 120 -8.36 -43.87 24.09
CA ASP A 120 -8.50 -43.65 22.64
C ASP A 120 -9.38 -44.71 21.98
N ASP A 121 -10.70 -44.64 22.22
CA ASP A 121 -11.68 -45.46 21.52
C ASP A 121 -12.97 -44.68 21.19
N LYS A 122 -13.88 -45.31 20.42
CA LYS A 122 -15.17 -44.70 20.03
C LYS A 122 -16.17 -44.59 21.19
N VAL A 123 -15.86 -45.16 22.34
CA VAL A 123 -16.77 -45.24 23.50
C VAL A 123 -16.56 -44.04 24.44
N HIS A 124 -15.39 -43.39 24.39
CA HIS A 124 -15.00 -42.27 25.25
C HIS A 124 -14.72 -40.97 24.46
N PRO A 125 -15.75 -40.35 23.83
CA PRO A 125 -15.56 -39.22 22.93
C PRO A 125 -15.04 -37.95 23.62
N VAL A 126 -15.27 -37.77 24.92
CA VAL A 126 -14.83 -36.57 25.65
C VAL A 126 -13.33 -36.63 25.95
N GLY A 127 -12.80 -37.77 26.42
CA GLY A 127 -11.36 -37.97 26.63
C GLY A 127 -10.55 -37.72 25.36
N LYS A 128 -10.98 -38.33 24.23
CA LYS A 128 -10.37 -38.12 22.91
C LYS A 128 -10.34 -36.64 22.47
N ASN A 129 -11.44 -35.93 22.68
CA ASN A 129 -11.52 -34.51 22.32
C ASN A 129 -10.58 -33.66 23.18
N ILE A 130 -10.43 -33.99 24.47
CA ILE A 130 -9.47 -33.32 25.36
C ILE A 130 -8.02 -33.56 24.88
N GLU A 131 -7.68 -34.79 24.48
CA GLU A 131 -6.35 -35.09 23.94
C GLU A 131 -6.08 -34.35 22.62
N ALA A 132 -7.06 -34.29 21.72
CA ALA A 132 -6.97 -33.55 20.47
C ALA A 132 -6.75 -32.04 20.71
N ILE A 133 -7.46 -31.46 21.69
CA ILE A 133 -7.27 -30.06 22.12
C ILE A 133 -5.85 -29.87 22.66
N ASN A 134 -5.36 -30.79 23.50
CA ASN A 134 -3.99 -30.71 24.03
C ASN A 134 -2.93 -30.79 22.94
N LYS A 135 -3.13 -31.62 21.91
CA LYS A 135 -2.24 -31.68 20.74
C LYS A 135 -2.26 -30.39 19.93
N ALA A 136 -3.45 -29.88 19.62
CA ALA A 136 -3.61 -28.61 18.91
C ALA A 136 -2.96 -27.44 19.68
N ASN A 137 -3.13 -27.39 21.01
CA ASN A 137 -2.47 -26.39 21.86
C ASN A 137 -0.94 -26.45 21.80
N LYS A 138 -0.35 -27.66 21.77
CA LYS A 138 1.10 -27.82 21.58
C LYS A 138 1.56 -27.34 20.21
N GLU A 139 0.80 -27.63 19.15
CA GLU A 139 1.10 -27.17 17.79
C GLU A 139 1.03 -25.64 17.69
N ILE A 140 -0.01 -25.02 18.28
CA ILE A 140 -0.14 -23.55 18.37
C ILE A 140 1.02 -22.94 19.15
N ALA A 141 1.42 -23.52 20.28
CA ALA A 141 2.55 -23.04 21.07
C ALA A 141 3.87 -23.08 20.26
N ASN A 142 4.09 -24.14 19.48
CA ASN A 142 5.24 -24.24 18.58
C ASN A 142 5.18 -23.21 17.45
N ALA A 143 4.01 -23.03 16.81
CA ALA A 143 3.82 -22.02 15.77
C ALA A 143 4.09 -20.61 16.29
N ASN A 144 3.62 -20.28 17.49
CA ASN A 144 3.90 -19.00 18.15
C ASN A 144 5.40 -18.80 18.43
N LYS A 145 6.12 -19.85 18.82
CA LYS A 145 7.57 -19.80 19.03
C LYS A 145 8.33 -19.54 17.71
N THR A 146 7.93 -20.21 16.63
CA THR A 146 8.48 -19.97 15.28
C THR A 146 8.18 -18.56 14.81
N LEU A 147 6.93 -18.10 14.96
CA LEU A 147 6.52 -16.74 14.59
C LEU A 147 7.32 -15.69 15.37
N GLY A 148 7.53 -15.88 16.68
CA GLY A 148 8.38 -15.01 17.49
C GLY A 148 9.82 -14.93 16.98
N THR A 149 10.35 -16.04 16.45
CA THR A 149 11.71 -16.09 15.86
C THR A 149 11.76 -15.32 14.54
N GLU A 150 10.77 -15.50 13.66
CA GLU A 150 10.68 -14.75 12.40
C GLU A 150 10.47 -13.24 12.62
N VAL A 151 9.67 -12.85 13.61
CA VAL A 151 9.53 -11.44 14.02
C VAL A 151 10.86 -10.86 14.47
N GLN A 152 11.69 -11.62 15.19
CA GLN A 152 13.05 -11.18 15.55
C GLN A 152 13.96 -11.05 14.33
N HIS A 153 13.88 -11.97 13.36
CA HIS A 153 14.62 -11.88 12.10
C HIS A 153 14.23 -10.62 11.30
N LEU A 154 12.93 -10.34 11.19
CA LEU A 154 12.42 -9.13 10.54
C LEU A 154 12.87 -7.86 11.27
N GLY A 155 12.91 -7.87 12.61
CA GLY A 155 13.45 -6.77 13.40
C GLY A 155 14.94 -6.51 13.12
N LYS A 156 15.75 -7.57 13.03
CA LYS A 156 17.17 -7.47 12.64
C LYS A 156 17.34 -6.96 11.21
N TRP A 157 16.54 -7.47 10.27
CA TRP A 157 16.56 -7.03 8.87
C TRP A 157 16.17 -5.55 8.74
N ARG A 158 15.11 -5.12 9.43
CA ARG A 158 14.69 -3.71 9.50
C ARG A 158 15.82 -2.82 10.02
N SER A 159 16.51 -3.24 11.09
CA SER A 159 17.62 -2.48 11.67
C SER A 159 18.81 -2.37 10.71
N ALA A 160 19.15 -3.45 10.03
CA ALA A 160 20.21 -3.46 9.02
C ALA A 160 19.87 -2.55 7.82
N ALA A 161 18.62 -2.60 7.34
CA ALA A 161 18.15 -1.73 6.26
C ALA A 161 18.18 -0.25 6.67
N HIS A 162 17.76 0.08 7.90
CA HIS A 162 17.83 1.44 8.43
C HIS A 162 19.27 1.98 8.43
N ASN A 163 20.23 1.19 8.94
CA ASN A 163 21.65 1.57 8.92
C ASN A 163 22.21 1.82 7.51
N VAL A 164 21.73 1.09 6.49
CA VAL A 164 22.13 1.32 5.10
C VAL A 164 21.56 2.64 4.58
N ILE A 165 20.30 2.94 4.89
CA ILE A 165 19.64 4.18 4.53
C ILE A 165 20.33 5.38 5.20
N ASP A 166 20.63 5.28 6.49
CA ASP A 166 21.31 6.34 7.25
C ASP A 166 22.67 6.67 6.62
N LYS A 167 23.48 5.64 6.32
CA LYS A 167 24.77 5.83 5.63
C LYS A 167 24.62 6.41 4.23
N ALA A 168 23.57 6.04 3.49
CA ALA A 168 23.30 6.60 2.18
C ALA A 168 22.92 8.09 2.29
N ASN A 169 22.10 8.46 3.27
CA ASN A 169 21.73 9.84 3.56
C ASN A 169 22.94 10.68 3.96
N GLU A 170 23.79 10.18 4.86
CA GLU A 170 25.07 10.84 5.22
C GLU A 170 25.93 11.13 3.99
N LYS A 171 26.03 10.18 3.05
CA LYS A 171 26.78 10.35 1.80
C LYS A 171 26.11 11.37 0.87
N CYS A 172 24.79 11.37 0.76
CA CYS A 172 24.05 12.37 0.00
C CYS A 172 24.23 13.78 0.57
N GLU A 173 24.21 13.94 1.89
CA GLU A 173 24.49 15.21 2.56
C GLU A 173 25.94 15.68 2.33
N GLU A 174 26.91 14.77 2.37
CA GLU A 174 28.31 15.08 2.05
C GLU A 174 28.46 15.58 0.61
N ILE A 175 27.79 14.94 -0.35
CA ILE A 175 27.76 15.37 -1.75
C ILE A 175 27.10 16.75 -1.86
N LEU A 176 25.93 16.95 -1.22
CA LEU A 176 25.22 18.22 -1.19
C LEU A 176 26.08 19.37 -0.66
N LYS A 177 26.85 19.14 0.41
CA LYS A 177 27.81 20.12 0.94
C LYS A 177 28.89 20.45 -0.09
N ARG A 178 29.42 19.45 -0.81
CA ARG A 178 30.46 19.64 -1.84
C ARG A 178 29.98 20.36 -3.09
N VAL A 179 28.72 20.21 -3.46
CA VAL A 179 28.10 20.87 -4.63
C VAL A 179 27.31 22.12 -4.27
N SER A 180 27.31 22.52 -3.00
CA SER A 180 26.56 23.68 -2.50
C SER A 180 26.97 24.94 -3.25
N THR A 181 25.98 25.79 -3.55
CA THR A 181 26.19 27.12 -4.15
C THR A 181 26.30 28.22 -3.08
N ASP A 182 26.19 27.87 -1.79
CA ASP A 182 26.32 28.81 -0.69
C ASP A 182 27.80 29.04 -0.36
N LYS A 183 28.26 30.28 -0.55
CA LYS A 183 29.64 30.73 -0.34
C LYS A 183 30.10 30.65 1.13
N ASN A 184 29.19 30.40 2.07
CA ASN A 184 29.52 30.23 3.49
C ASN A 184 29.87 28.78 3.87
N VAL A 185 29.67 27.81 2.97
CA VAL A 185 30.00 26.39 3.20
C VAL A 185 31.45 26.15 2.76
N LYS A 186 32.35 25.95 3.74
CA LYS A 186 33.80 25.72 3.48
C LYS A 186 34.07 24.51 2.59
N GLU A 187 33.14 23.55 2.50
CA GLU A 187 33.29 22.35 1.70
C GLU A 187 32.78 22.45 0.24
N ALA A 188 32.28 23.61 -0.22
CA ALA A 188 31.71 23.84 -1.56
C ALA A 188 32.72 23.82 -2.73
N VAL A 189 33.71 22.92 -2.67
CA VAL A 189 34.89 22.86 -3.54
C VAL A 189 34.50 22.63 -5.01
N ILE A 190 33.44 21.85 -5.29
CA ILE A 190 33.06 21.55 -6.68
C ILE A 190 32.45 22.79 -7.35
N TYR A 191 31.65 23.56 -6.61
CA TYR A 191 31.07 24.80 -7.13
C TYR A 191 32.16 25.85 -7.42
N GLU A 192 33.09 26.06 -6.49
CA GLU A 192 34.22 26.98 -6.69
C GLU A 192 35.11 26.57 -7.86
N GLN A 193 35.39 25.27 -8.02
CA GLN A 193 36.16 24.76 -9.16
C GLN A 193 35.42 24.94 -10.49
N ALA A 194 34.10 24.74 -10.53
CA ALA A 194 33.29 24.96 -11.72
C ALA A 194 33.20 26.44 -12.07
N GLU A 195 33.06 27.33 -11.08
CA GLU A 195 33.07 28.79 -11.27
C GLU A 195 34.44 29.25 -11.80
N THR A 196 35.54 28.74 -11.22
CA THR A 196 36.90 28.98 -11.70
C THR A 196 37.10 28.50 -13.14
N LEU A 197 36.57 27.32 -13.50
CA LEU A 197 36.68 26.77 -14.85
C LEU A 197 35.91 27.61 -15.87
N LYS A 198 34.72 28.09 -15.50
CA LYS A 198 33.92 29.03 -16.30
C LYS A 198 34.67 30.34 -16.52
N ASP A 199 35.27 30.90 -15.48
CA ASP A 199 36.01 32.16 -15.55
C ASP A 199 37.25 32.01 -16.45
N LYS A 200 38.04 30.96 -16.24
CA LYS A 200 39.18 30.64 -17.12
C LYS A 200 38.76 30.36 -18.55
N GLY A 201 37.63 29.67 -18.77
CA GLY A 201 37.08 29.44 -20.11
C GLY A 201 36.67 30.75 -20.80
N THR A 202 36.12 31.69 -20.03
CA THR A 202 35.74 33.04 -20.52
C THR A 202 36.98 33.86 -20.87
N GLU A 203 38.01 33.81 -20.02
CA GLU A 203 39.31 34.44 -20.29
C GLU A 203 39.96 33.88 -21.56
N LEU A 204 40.00 32.56 -21.71
CA LEU A 204 40.56 31.89 -22.89
C LEU A 204 39.80 32.25 -24.17
N TYR A 205 38.46 32.30 -24.09
CA TYR A 205 37.61 32.71 -25.21
C TYR A 205 37.90 34.16 -25.63
N ASN A 206 38.02 35.08 -24.67
CA ASN A 206 38.33 36.48 -24.96
C ASN A 206 39.73 36.65 -25.55
N ALA A 207 40.72 35.92 -25.02
CA ALA A 207 42.08 35.91 -25.56
C ALA A 207 42.12 35.38 -27.00
N ALA A 208 41.40 34.29 -27.29
CA ALA A 208 41.28 33.74 -28.64
C ALA A 208 40.58 34.72 -29.60
N LYS A 209 39.53 35.41 -29.13
CA LYS A 209 38.83 36.44 -29.90
C LYS A 209 39.76 37.61 -30.24
N LEU A 210 40.56 38.07 -29.27
CA LEU A 210 41.52 39.15 -29.47
C LEU A 210 42.64 38.73 -30.44
N ALA A 211 43.19 37.52 -30.27
CA ALA A 211 44.20 36.97 -31.17
C ALA A 211 43.67 36.86 -32.61
N LYS A 212 42.42 36.40 -32.81
CA LYS A 212 41.79 36.37 -34.13
C LYS A 212 41.69 37.77 -34.75
N GLN A 213 41.34 38.78 -33.96
CA GLN A 213 41.25 40.16 -34.43
C GLN A 213 42.63 40.70 -34.84
N GLN A 214 43.65 40.55 -33.98
CA GLN A 214 45.02 41.00 -34.27
C GLN A 214 45.63 40.31 -35.49
N VAL A 215 45.39 39.00 -35.64
CA VAL A 215 45.82 38.28 -36.86
C VAL A 215 45.11 38.85 -38.09
N GLY A 216 43.81 39.18 -38.00
CA GLY A 216 43.08 39.83 -39.08
C GLY A 216 43.67 41.21 -39.45
N GLU A 217 44.03 42.01 -38.46
CA GLU A 217 44.66 43.33 -38.66
C GLU A 217 46.05 43.19 -39.30
N LEU A 218 46.92 42.32 -38.75
CA LEU A 218 48.27 42.07 -39.28
C LEU A 218 48.25 41.48 -40.70
N VAL A 219 47.30 40.59 -41.00
CA VAL A 219 47.10 40.07 -42.36
C VAL A 219 46.66 41.18 -43.31
N GLY A 220 45.78 42.09 -42.85
CA GLY A 220 45.39 43.28 -43.60
C GLY A 220 46.56 44.20 -43.90
N GLU A 221 47.39 44.50 -42.90
CA GLU A 221 48.61 45.32 -43.07
C GLU A 221 49.62 44.65 -44.01
N ALA A 222 49.83 43.34 -43.86
CA ALA A 222 50.73 42.59 -44.74
C ALA A 222 50.23 42.57 -46.19
N LEU A 223 48.92 42.38 -46.41
CA LEU A 223 48.31 42.46 -47.74
C LEU A 223 48.48 43.85 -48.35
N GLN A 224 48.28 44.90 -47.56
CA GLN A 224 48.49 46.28 -48.01
C GLN A 224 49.96 46.53 -48.39
N GLY A 225 50.90 46.05 -47.58
CA GLY A 225 52.34 46.12 -47.89
C GLY A 225 52.72 45.36 -49.17
N VAL A 226 52.10 44.21 -49.44
CA VAL A 226 52.29 43.47 -50.70
C VAL A 226 51.74 44.23 -51.90
N VAL A 227 50.59 44.90 -51.77
CA VAL A 227 50.02 45.75 -52.83
C VAL A 227 50.91 46.95 -53.13
N GLU A 228 51.45 47.60 -52.09
CA GLU A 228 52.39 48.71 -52.24
C GLU A 228 53.69 48.25 -52.88
N MET A 229 54.24 47.12 -52.44
CA MET A 229 55.43 46.50 -53.02
C MET A 229 55.23 46.13 -54.49
N ASP A 230 54.08 45.56 -54.87
CA ASP A 230 53.74 45.28 -56.28
C ASP A 230 53.64 46.58 -57.10
N GLY A 231 53.08 47.64 -56.51
CA GLY A 231 53.01 48.96 -57.13
C GLY A 231 54.37 49.64 -57.33
N ASP A 232 55.27 49.51 -56.36
CA ASP A 232 56.64 50.02 -56.43
C ASP A 232 57.48 49.18 -57.41
N LEU A 233 57.38 47.85 -57.36
CA LEU A 233 58.06 46.94 -58.29
C LEU A 233 57.65 47.22 -59.74
N LYS A 234 56.35 47.48 -60.00
CA LYS A 234 55.86 47.89 -61.33
C LYS A 234 56.41 49.24 -61.77
N ARG A 235 56.60 50.19 -60.85
CA ARG A 235 57.22 51.50 -61.13
C ARG A 235 58.71 51.34 -61.43
N ASP A 236 59.45 50.60 -60.62
CA ASP A 236 60.87 50.33 -60.80
C ASP A 236 61.13 49.56 -62.10
N LEU A 237 60.34 48.54 -62.41
CA LEU A 237 60.42 47.81 -63.67
C LEU A 237 60.16 48.72 -64.88
N ARG A 238 59.25 49.70 -64.74
CA ARG A 238 59.01 50.71 -65.79
C ARG A 238 60.19 51.65 -65.92
N THR A 239 60.78 52.11 -64.83
CA THR A 239 61.98 52.96 -64.82
C THR A 239 63.15 52.23 -65.48
N VAL A 240 63.46 51.01 -65.04
CA VAL A 240 64.51 50.16 -65.63
C VAL A 240 64.26 49.93 -67.12
N ARG A 241 63.00 49.70 -67.53
CA ARG A 241 62.66 49.56 -68.95
C ARG A 241 62.96 50.83 -69.76
N GLU A 242 62.61 52.00 -69.25
CA GLU A 242 62.90 53.27 -69.96
C GLU A 242 64.40 53.59 -69.93
N GLU A 243 65.11 53.36 -68.82
CA GLU A 243 66.57 53.54 -68.73
C GLU A 243 67.31 52.58 -69.67
N ILE A 244 66.88 51.33 -69.79
CA ILE A 244 67.41 50.36 -70.77
C ILE A 244 67.14 50.86 -72.19
N LYS A 245 65.93 51.36 -72.46
CA LYS A 245 65.56 51.87 -73.78
C LYS A 245 66.39 53.11 -74.15
N GLU A 246 66.56 54.05 -73.23
CA GLU A 246 67.44 55.21 -73.39
C GLU A 246 68.90 54.80 -73.54
N GLY A 247 69.38 53.86 -72.73
CA GLY A 247 70.72 53.28 -72.80
C GLY A 247 70.98 52.62 -74.14
N ILE A 248 70.05 51.79 -74.64
CA ILE A 248 70.11 51.19 -75.98
C ILE A 248 70.10 52.26 -77.06
N GLN A 249 69.25 53.28 -76.95
CA GLN A 249 69.17 54.36 -77.92
C GLN A 249 70.46 55.21 -77.94
N LYS A 250 71.08 55.41 -76.77
CA LYS A 250 72.37 56.07 -76.60
C LYS A 250 73.50 55.22 -77.17
N VAL A 251 73.52 53.91 -76.91
CA VAL A 251 74.47 52.96 -77.49
C VAL A 251 74.33 52.89 -79.03
N ILE A 252 73.10 52.89 -79.56
CA ILE A 252 72.83 52.97 -81.02
C ILE A 252 73.41 54.26 -81.61
N LYS A 253 73.35 55.37 -80.88
CA LYS A 253 73.87 56.67 -81.30
C LYS A 253 75.40 56.77 -81.16
N ASP A 254 75.94 56.33 -80.02
CA ASP A 254 77.37 56.38 -79.68
C ASP A 254 78.20 55.38 -80.48
N LEU A 255 77.67 54.18 -80.75
CA LEU A 255 78.28 53.21 -81.66
C LEU A 255 78.07 53.60 -83.14
N GLY A 256 77.33 54.67 -83.41
CA GLY A 256 77.05 55.15 -84.76
C GLY A 256 76.33 54.12 -85.62
N VAL A 257 75.40 53.35 -85.03
CA VAL A 257 74.64 52.29 -85.71
C VAL A 257 73.77 52.87 -86.84
N ASN A 258 73.34 54.13 -86.71
CA ASN A 258 72.62 54.87 -87.76
C ASN A 258 73.52 55.24 -88.95
N ASP A 259 74.84 55.28 -88.74
CA ASP A 259 75.87 55.54 -89.77
C ASP A 259 76.59 54.23 -90.18
N LEU A 260 76.10 53.08 -89.68
CA LEU A 260 76.74 51.77 -89.85
C LEU A 260 76.77 51.33 -91.31
N GLY A 261 75.81 51.75 -92.13
CA GLY A 261 75.82 51.47 -93.57
C GLY A 261 77.04 52.10 -94.27
N GLU A 262 77.37 53.35 -93.93
CA GLU A 262 78.54 54.07 -94.47
C GLU A 262 79.85 53.54 -93.88
N LYS A 263 79.87 53.25 -92.58
CA LYS A 263 81.05 52.69 -91.89
C LYS A 263 81.36 51.27 -92.34
N VAL A 264 80.37 50.39 -92.52
CA VAL A 264 80.55 49.02 -93.03
C VAL A 264 81.05 49.03 -94.48
N GLN A 265 80.65 49.98 -95.31
CA GLN A 265 81.16 50.11 -96.67
C GLN A 265 82.64 50.54 -96.71
N ASN A 266 83.03 51.48 -95.84
CA ASN A 266 84.43 51.88 -95.64
C ASN A 266 85.27 50.77 -94.99
N ASP A 267 84.72 50.08 -93.99
CA ASP A 267 85.39 49.00 -93.26
C ASP A 267 85.49 47.71 -94.08
N LEU A 268 84.55 47.39 -94.98
CA LEU A 268 84.71 46.31 -95.96
C LEU A 268 85.78 46.64 -97.01
N GLY A 269 85.95 47.92 -97.36
CA GLY A 269 87.07 48.41 -98.15
C GLY A 269 88.42 48.26 -97.44
N ALA A 270 88.48 48.56 -96.14
CA ALA A 270 89.66 48.38 -95.30
C ALA A 270 89.94 46.90 -94.94
N LEU A 271 88.90 46.08 -94.76
CA LEU A 271 88.97 44.64 -94.48
C LEU A 271 89.51 43.87 -95.68
N LYS A 272 89.14 44.26 -96.91
CA LYS A 272 89.77 43.74 -98.13
C LYS A 272 91.29 44.04 -98.18
N GLY A 273 91.72 45.19 -97.63
CA GLY A 273 93.14 45.53 -97.48
C GLY A 273 93.84 44.74 -96.36
N LYS A 274 93.20 44.58 -95.20
CA LYS A 274 93.76 43.83 -94.06
C LYS A 274 93.72 42.31 -94.24
N MET A 275 92.83 41.77 -95.08
CA MET A 275 92.81 40.35 -95.46
C MET A 275 94.00 39.95 -96.35
N SER A 276 94.69 40.90 -97.00
CA SER A 276 95.96 40.61 -97.69
C SER A 276 97.15 40.46 -96.73
N ASP A 277 97.06 40.99 -95.51
CA ASP A 277 98.17 41.03 -94.54
C ASP A 277 98.01 40.05 -93.35
N LEU A 278 96.87 39.33 -93.26
CA LEU A 278 96.54 38.38 -92.18
C LEU A 278 96.75 36.90 -92.57
N ALA A 279 97.66 36.62 -93.50
CA ALA A 279 98.19 35.28 -93.77
C ALA A 279 99.45 34.92 -92.95
N ARG A 280 99.76 35.72 -91.93
CA ARG A 280 100.85 35.48 -90.97
C ARG A 280 100.49 36.09 -89.62
N ASP A 281 99.85 35.34 -88.74
CA ASP A 281 100.42 35.01 -87.42
C ASP A 281 99.43 34.20 -86.58
N ASP A 282 99.97 33.23 -85.86
CA ASP A 282 99.28 32.21 -85.08
C ASP A 282 99.05 32.69 -83.64
N ASN A 283 97.84 33.19 -83.31
CA ASN A 283 97.30 33.04 -81.96
C ASN A 283 95.84 33.50 -81.83
N VAL A 284 94.90 32.59 -82.08
CA VAL A 284 93.49 32.79 -81.71
C VAL A 284 93.04 31.61 -80.86
N ASN A 285 93.34 31.66 -79.56
CA ASN A 285 92.79 30.70 -78.60
C ASN A 285 92.49 31.28 -77.20
N ASN A 286 92.42 32.61 -77.03
CA ASN A 286 92.25 33.20 -75.69
C ASN A 286 91.22 34.33 -75.54
N LEU A 287 90.29 34.51 -76.48
CA LEU A 287 89.34 35.64 -76.43
C LEU A 287 87.92 35.31 -75.92
N VAL A 288 87.55 34.03 -75.70
CA VAL A 288 86.15 33.64 -75.43
C VAL A 288 85.98 32.89 -74.10
N SER A 289 87.06 32.52 -73.43
CA SER A 289 87.04 31.68 -72.22
C SER A 289 86.54 32.42 -70.97
N LYS A 290 86.79 33.72 -70.85
CA LYS A 290 86.52 34.50 -69.63
C LYS A 290 85.03 34.84 -69.46
N GLU A 291 84.33 35.11 -70.56
CA GLU A 291 82.91 35.48 -70.60
C GLU A 291 82.01 34.25 -70.42
N LEU A 292 82.42 33.10 -70.96
CA LEU A 292 81.79 31.79 -70.69
C LEU A 292 81.91 31.37 -69.22
N GLN A 293 83.02 31.73 -68.56
CA GLN A 293 83.24 31.47 -67.13
C GLN A 293 82.36 32.38 -66.25
N GLY A 294 82.15 33.63 -66.65
CA GLY A 294 81.22 34.56 -65.98
C GLY A 294 79.76 34.08 -66.01
N LEU A 295 79.28 33.60 -67.15
CA LEU A 295 77.91 33.09 -67.32
C LEU A 295 77.66 31.80 -66.50
N SER A 296 78.66 30.92 -66.43
CA SER A 296 78.62 29.70 -65.60
C SER A 296 78.51 30.02 -64.10
N THR A 297 79.22 31.06 -63.65
CA THR A 297 79.20 31.51 -62.25
C THR A 297 77.83 32.08 -61.85
N ALA A 298 77.23 32.92 -62.69
CA ALA A 298 75.90 33.48 -62.46
C ALA A 298 74.78 32.41 -62.47
N LYS A 299 74.87 31.43 -63.39
CA LYS A 299 73.97 30.27 -63.42
C LYS A 299 74.06 29.44 -62.13
N THR A 300 75.27 29.25 -61.61
CA THR A 300 75.50 28.52 -60.34
C THR A 300 74.90 29.28 -59.15
N GLN A 301 75.04 30.61 -59.11
CA GLN A 301 74.41 31.43 -58.07
C GLN A 301 72.88 31.35 -58.14
N LEU A 302 72.28 31.45 -59.33
CA LEU A 302 70.83 31.35 -59.51
C LEU A 302 70.29 29.98 -59.06
N ILE A 303 70.98 28.89 -59.42
CA ILE A 303 70.65 27.51 -59.00
C ILE A 303 70.72 27.38 -57.47
N ASN A 304 71.71 27.99 -56.82
CA ASN A 304 71.86 27.93 -55.37
C ASN A 304 70.73 28.66 -54.62
N VAL A 305 70.11 29.68 -55.21
CA VAL A 305 68.96 30.39 -54.61
C VAL A 305 67.61 29.74 -54.95
N THR A 306 67.48 29.09 -56.12
CA THR A 306 66.23 28.42 -56.53
C THR A 306 66.05 27.01 -55.97
N ASN A 307 67.13 26.27 -55.70
CA ASN A 307 67.04 24.92 -55.11
C ASN A 307 66.37 24.87 -53.72
N PRO A 308 66.63 25.82 -52.79
CA PRO A 308 65.92 25.89 -51.51
C PRO A 308 64.41 26.15 -51.67
N ILE A 309 64.02 26.99 -52.64
CA ILE A 309 62.61 27.28 -52.94
C ILE A 309 61.90 26.00 -53.38
N LYS A 310 62.50 25.25 -54.31
CA LYS A 310 61.98 23.95 -54.76
C LYS A 310 61.85 22.96 -53.60
N THR A 311 62.86 22.89 -52.76
CA THR A 311 62.89 22.00 -51.58
C THR A 311 61.80 22.37 -50.57
N HIS A 312 61.57 23.65 -50.29
CA HIS A 312 60.51 24.09 -49.38
C HIS A 312 59.10 23.91 -49.98
N THR A 313 58.93 24.11 -51.29
CA THR A 313 57.68 23.83 -52.01
C THR A 313 57.34 22.33 -51.99
N ASP A 314 58.33 21.46 -52.13
CA ASP A 314 58.12 20.00 -52.05
C ASP A 314 57.78 19.54 -50.62
N GLN A 315 58.19 20.29 -49.59
CA GLN A 315 57.89 20.00 -48.18
C GLN A 315 56.55 20.56 -47.68
N LEU A 316 55.93 21.49 -48.41
CA LEU A 316 54.70 22.17 -48.00
C LEU A 316 53.54 21.19 -47.80
N GLU A 317 53.44 20.17 -48.65
CA GLU A 317 52.45 19.09 -48.55
C GLU A 317 52.58 18.31 -47.24
N SER A 318 53.79 17.84 -46.91
CA SER A 318 53.98 17.05 -45.69
C SER A 318 53.79 17.89 -44.42
N LYS A 319 54.16 19.17 -44.47
CA LYS A 319 53.89 20.12 -43.38
C LYS A 319 52.40 20.40 -43.21
N PHE A 320 51.65 20.57 -44.29
CA PHE A 320 50.20 20.74 -44.23
C PHE A 320 49.50 19.51 -43.63
N GLN A 321 49.84 18.32 -44.11
CA GLN A 321 49.30 17.07 -43.58
C GLN A 321 49.61 16.92 -42.07
N SER A 322 50.88 17.09 -41.68
CA SER A 322 51.32 16.87 -40.29
C SER A 322 50.87 17.96 -39.31
N ALA A 323 50.85 19.23 -39.72
CA ALA A 323 50.55 20.35 -38.81
C ALA A 323 49.08 20.76 -38.79
N ILE A 324 48.29 20.43 -39.82
CA ILE A 324 46.90 20.90 -39.96
C ILE A 324 45.93 19.72 -40.11
N GLN A 325 46.07 18.93 -41.17
CA GLN A 325 45.08 17.90 -41.52
C GLN A 325 45.01 16.79 -40.46
N HIS A 326 46.15 16.21 -40.07
CA HIS A 326 46.21 15.13 -39.08
C HIS A 326 45.67 15.57 -37.70
N PRO A 327 46.10 16.71 -37.12
CA PRO A 327 45.52 17.20 -35.86
C PRO A 327 44.01 17.38 -35.93
N LEU A 328 43.48 18.01 -36.99
CA LEU A 328 42.04 18.21 -37.15
C LEU A 328 41.29 16.89 -37.28
N LYS A 329 41.77 15.97 -38.12
CA LYS A 329 41.18 14.64 -38.30
C LYS A 329 41.17 13.85 -36.99
N SER A 330 42.26 13.93 -36.22
CA SER A 330 42.34 13.31 -34.89
C SER A 330 41.30 13.89 -33.95
N LYS A 331 41.18 15.22 -33.85
CA LYS A 331 40.21 15.88 -32.96
C LYS A 331 38.76 15.60 -33.33
N VAL A 332 38.41 15.58 -34.62
CA VAL A 332 37.06 15.17 -35.05
C VAL A 332 36.81 13.69 -34.72
N GLY A 333 37.80 12.82 -34.89
CA GLY A 333 37.71 11.41 -34.51
C GLY A 333 37.58 11.17 -32.99
N GLU A 334 38.22 11.98 -32.17
CA GLU A 334 38.06 11.97 -30.71
C GLU A 334 36.61 12.29 -30.31
N VAL A 335 35.97 13.26 -30.98
CA VAL A 335 34.55 13.60 -30.74
C VAL A 335 33.62 12.45 -31.14
N ASP A 336 33.80 11.86 -32.31
CA ASP A 336 33.04 10.68 -32.75
C ASP A 336 33.18 9.51 -31.74
N SER A 337 34.40 9.30 -31.24
CA SER A 337 34.69 8.24 -30.28
C SER A 337 34.01 8.52 -28.94
N ALA A 338 34.06 9.76 -28.44
CA ALA A 338 33.40 10.15 -27.20
C ALA A 338 31.87 10.03 -27.29
N ILE A 339 31.26 10.36 -28.43
CA ILE A 339 29.82 10.16 -28.68
C ILE A 339 29.50 8.66 -28.69
N GLY A 340 30.34 7.85 -29.35
CA GLY A 340 30.19 6.40 -29.35
C GLY A 340 30.34 5.77 -27.96
N GLU A 341 31.28 6.24 -27.14
CA GLU A 341 31.46 5.81 -25.75
C GLU A 341 30.25 6.18 -24.89
N LEU A 342 29.76 7.42 -25.00
CA LEU A 342 28.53 7.86 -24.33
C LEU A 342 27.33 7.00 -24.75
N GLY A 343 27.20 6.73 -26.03
CA GLY A 343 26.18 5.84 -26.58
C GLY A 343 26.29 4.39 -26.09
N GLY A 344 27.51 3.90 -25.90
CA GLY A 344 27.80 2.58 -25.33
C GLY A 344 27.34 2.39 -23.88
N VAL A 345 27.13 3.47 -23.13
CA VAL A 345 26.51 3.41 -21.79
C VAL A 345 25.05 2.92 -21.87
N PHE A 346 24.39 3.10 -23.02
CA PHE A 346 23.01 2.71 -23.27
C PHE A 346 22.89 1.36 -24.01
N ASN A 347 23.90 0.50 -23.91
CA ASN A 347 23.84 -0.86 -24.45
C ASN A 347 22.75 -1.67 -23.72
N ASP A 348 21.67 -1.99 -24.42
CA ASP A 348 20.68 -2.97 -23.96
C ASP A 348 21.19 -4.39 -24.23
N VAL A 349 20.71 -5.38 -23.47
CA VAL A 349 21.07 -6.79 -23.67
C VAL A 349 20.76 -7.20 -25.12
N GLY A 350 21.81 -7.42 -25.93
CA GLY A 350 21.69 -7.85 -27.32
C GLY A 350 21.56 -6.75 -28.37
N ARG A 351 21.68 -5.45 -28.01
CA ARG A 351 21.74 -4.35 -28.99
C ARG A 351 22.89 -3.40 -28.69
N ALA A 352 23.68 -3.10 -29.72
CA ALA A 352 24.69 -2.05 -29.64
C ALA A 352 24.01 -0.70 -29.41
N GLY A 353 24.59 0.11 -28.53
CA GLY A 353 24.11 1.44 -28.18
C GLY A 353 24.17 2.39 -29.37
N PRO A 354 23.42 3.51 -29.29
CA PRO A 354 23.42 4.51 -30.35
C PRO A 354 24.82 5.09 -30.56
N LYS A 355 25.15 5.55 -31.77
CA LYS A 355 26.49 6.11 -32.09
C LYS A 355 26.47 7.59 -32.41
N ASP A 356 25.30 8.22 -32.30
CA ASP A 356 25.04 9.61 -32.64
C ASP A 356 24.15 10.25 -31.55
N ILE A 357 24.14 11.58 -31.49
CA ILE A 357 23.42 12.33 -30.44
C ILE A 357 21.91 12.14 -30.59
N GLN A 358 21.41 12.10 -31.83
CA GLN A 358 19.99 11.84 -32.09
C GLN A 358 19.55 10.49 -31.51
N GLY A 359 20.32 9.44 -31.74
CA GLY A 359 20.04 8.10 -31.26
C GLY A 359 20.12 8.00 -29.74
N ILE A 360 21.11 8.65 -29.11
CA ILE A 360 21.22 8.74 -27.64
C ILE A 360 19.96 9.40 -27.06
N PHE A 361 19.55 10.56 -27.58
CA PHE A 361 18.39 11.27 -27.07
C PHE A 361 17.08 10.52 -27.34
N ARG A 362 16.97 9.80 -28.47
CA ARG A 362 15.82 8.93 -28.75
C ARG A 362 15.75 7.78 -27.76
N HIS A 363 16.86 7.12 -27.47
CA HIS A 363 16.88 6.05 -26.47
C HIS A 363 16.43 6.55 -25.09
N ILE A 364 16.97 7.69 -24.62
CA ILE A 364 16.56 8.28 -23.34
C ILE A 364 15.07 8.65 -23.37
N LYS A 365 14.59 9.23 -24.48
CA LYS A 365 13.17 9.56 -24.67
C LYS A 365 12.27 8.33 -24.57
N ASP A 366 12.69 7.21 -25.12
CA ASP A 366 11.89 5.98 -25.10
C ASP A 366 11.84 5.42 -23.66
N ARG A 367 12.97 5.38 -22.95
CA ARG A 367 13.02 4.97 -21.52
C ARG A 367 12.23 5.89 -20.59
N VAL A 368 12.33 7.20 -20.79
CA VAL A 368 11.51 8.18 -20.06
C VAL A 368 10.03 8.02 -20.42
N GLY A 369 9.73 7.66 -21.67
CA GLY A 369 8.40 7.27 -22.13
C GLY A 369 7.84 6.06 -21.39
N GLU A 370 8.64 5.01 -21.20
CA GLU A 370 8.27 3.81 -20.41
C GLU A 370 7.97 4.15 -18.94
N ILE A 371 8.79 5.01 -18.31
CA ILE A 371 8.57 5.47 -16.92
C ILE A 371 7.29 6.30 -16.82
N LYS A 372 7.08 7.21 -17.78
CA LYS A 372 5.85 8.00 -17.87
C LYS A 372 4.63 7.09 -18.02
N GLY A 373 4.75 6.08 -18.88
CA GLY A 373 3.69 5.15 -19.25
C GLY A 373 2.51 5.83 -19.93
N GLU A 374 1.34 5.20 -19.79
CA GLU A 374 0.08 5.58 -20.42
C GLU A 374 -1.06 5.57 -19.40
N GLU A 375 -2.06 6.42 -19.61
CA GLU A 375 -3.27 6.45 -18.80
C GLU A 375 -4.09 5.16 -19.00
N GLY A 376 -4.80 4.73 -17.96
CA GLY A 376 -5.71 3.60 -18.08
C GLY A 376 -7.02 3.99 -18.76
N GLU A 377 -7.56 3.09 -19.57
CA GLU A 377 -8.90 3.24 -20.14
C GLU A 377 -9.95 2.67 -19.19
N SER A 378 -11.08 3.35 -19.09
CA SER A 378 -12.18 2.95 -18.20
C SER A 378 -12.83 1.66 -18.66
N GLU A 379 -12.76 0.60 -17.84
CA GLU A 379 -13.47 -0.66 -18.06
C GLU A 379 -14.32 -1.01 -16.83
N SER A 380 -15.58 -0.57 -16.84
CA SER A 380 -16.52 -0.76 -15.72
C SER A 380 -16.02 -0.13 -14.41
N TRP A 381 -15.64 -0.95 -13.42
CA TRP A 381 -15.23 -0.52 -12.08
C TRP A 381 -13.72 -0.37 -11.91
N TYR A 382 -12.92 -0.74 -12.93
CA TYR A 382 -11.47 -0.66 -12.91
C TYR A 382 -10.92 0.00 -14.18
N LEU A 383 -9.64 0.39 -14.17
CA LEU A 383 -8.95 0.86 -15.36
C LEU A 383 -8.09 -0.26 -15.95
N LYS A 384 -8.07 -0.37 -17.27
CA LYS A 384 -7.25 -1.35 -18.00
C LYS A 384 -6.17 -0.65 -18.81
N GLY A 385 -5.02 -1.30 -18.95
CA GLY A 385 -3.93 -0.85 -19.83
C GLY A 385 -3.08 0.29 -19.27
N GLY A 386 -3.46 0.90 -18.14
CA GLY A 386 -2.66 1.95 -17.51
C GLY A 386 -1.29 1.44 -17.07
N SER A 387 -0.25 2.23 -17.32
CA SER A 387 1.14 1.88 -17.02
C SER A 387 1.96 3.09 -16.56
N GLY A 388 3.09 2.84 -15.89
CA GLY A 388 3.99 3.89 -15.42
C GLY A 388 3.31 4.88 -14.48
N LEU A 389 3.82 6.12 -14.47
CA LEU A 389 3.33 7.17 -13.58
C LEU A 389 1.94 7.71 -14.00
N LEU A 390 1.63 7.76 -15.30
CA LEU A 390 0.29 8.14 -15.80
C LEU A 390 -0.78 7.09 -15.44
N GLY A 391 -0.43 5.80 -15.47
CA GLY A 391 -1.31 4.73 -15.00
C GLY A 391 -1.65 4.88 -13.52
N ILE A 392 -0.69 5.28 -12.69
CA ILE A 392 -0.92 5.54 -11.26
C ILE A 392 -1.80 6.78 -11.05
N GLU A 393 -1.50 7.91 -11.72
CA GLU A 393 -2.30 9.15 -11.65
C GLU A 393 -3.76 8.88 -12.05
N SER A 394 -3.98 8.21 -13.18
CA SER A 394 -5.33 7.87 -13.66
C SER A 394 -6.06 6.89 -12.74
N ALA A 395 -5.38 5.86 -12.21
CA ALA A 395 -6.00 4.90 -11.29
C ALA A 395 -6.47 5.57 -9.98
N ILE A 396 -5.64 6.45 -9.42
CA ILE A 396 -5.99 7.19 -8.20
C ILE A 396 -7.09 8.22 -8.47
N ASN A 397 -7.02 8.91 -9.62
CA ASN A 397 -8.06 9.84 -10.02
C ASN A 397 -9.42 9.14 -10.21
N HIS A 398 -9.43 7.98 -10.88
CA HIS A 398 -10.62 7.16 -11.05
C HIS A 398 -11.15 6.63 -9.71
N TYR A 399 -10.25 6.20 -8.81
CA TYR A 399 -10.63 5.82 -7.44
C TYR A 399 -11.26 6.99 -6.68
N ALA A 400 -10.72 8.21 -6.79
CA ALA A 400 -11.29 9.38 -6.13
C ALA A 400 -12.63 9.83 -6.76
N GLY A 401 -12.77 9.71 -8.08
CA GLY A 401 -14.03 9.96 -8.80
C GLY A 401 -15.18 9.08 -8.32
N ASN A 402 -14.86 7.91 -7.80
CA ASN A 402 -15.81 6.98 -7.21
C ASN A 402 -16.35 7.40 -5.83
N PHE A 403 -15.85 8.50 -5.26
CA PHE A 403 -16.36 9.18 -4.06
C PHE A 403 -16.96 10.55 -4.39
N GLU A 404 -16.85 11.01 -5.64
CA GLU A 404 -17.24 12.35 -6.04
C GLU A 404 -18.76 12.46 -6.25
N GLY A 405 -19.37 13.45 -5.60
CA GLY A 405 -20.77 13.78 -5.74
C GLY A 405 -21.71 12.85 -4.97
N ASP A 406 -22.96 13.30 -4.95
CA ASP A 406 -24.05 12.79 -4.12
C ASP A 406 -24.25 11.27 -4.19
N ASP A 407 -24.40 10.75 -5.41
CA ASP A 407 -24.74 9.35 -5.63
C ASP A 407 -23.54 8.41 -5.43
N ASN A 408 -22.34 8.86 -5.75
CA ASN A 408 -21.17 7.97 -5.73
C ASN A 408 -20.69 7.72 -4.30
N PHE A 409 -20.65 8.75 -3.46
CA PHE A 409 -20.33 8.56 -2.05
C PHE A 409 -21.38 7.68 -1.36
N ASN A 410 -22.67 7.89 -1.65
CA ASN A 410 -23.74 7.02 -1.13
C ASN A 410 -23.55 5.56 -1.57
N LYS A 411 -23.17 5.29 -2.83
CA LYS A 411 -22.82 3.93 -3.28
C LYS A 411 -21.65 3.31 -2.48
N ARG A 412 -20.69 4.13 -2.03
CA ARG A 412 -19.59 3.65 -1.15
C ARG A 412 -20.09 3.30 0.24
N VAL A 413 -20.95 4.13 0.82
CA VAL A 413 -21.64 3.83 2.10
C VAL A 413 -22.42 2.53 2.01
N GLN A 414 -23.20 2.33 0.95
CA GLN A 414 -23.88 1.08 0.67
C GLN A 414 -22.91 -0.10 0.52
N GLY A 415 -21.78 0.09 -0.16
CA GLY A 415 -20.72 -0.90 -0.28
C GLY A 415 -20.16 -1.34 1.07
N TRP A 416 -19.87 -0.41 1.97
CA TRP A 416 -19.40 -0.70 3.32
C TRP A 416 -20.46 -1.42 4.16
N LEU A 417 -21.73 -1.00 4.09
CA LEU A 417 -22.83 -1.69 4.76
C LEU A 417 -23.01 -3.13 4.28
N ASN A 418 -22.91 -3.36 2.96
CA ASN A 418 -22.91 -4.71 2.39
C ASN A 418 -21.74 -5.55 2.93
N GLY A 419 -20.53 -4.98 2.97
CA GLY A 419 -19.34 -5.64 3.50
C GLY A 419 -19.46 -6.03 4.97
N ILE A 420 -19.99 -5.14 5.81
CA ILE A 420 -20.26 -5.39 7.24
C ILE A 420 -21.18 -6.59 7.43
N TRP A 421 -22.18 -6.73 6.56
CA TRP A 421 -23.12 -7.83 6.60
C TRP A 421 -22.75 -9.04 5.71
N GLY A 422 -21.51 -9.09 5.22
CA GLY A 422 -20.97 -10.22 4.47
C GLY A 422 -21.52 -10.40 3.05
N GLU A 423 -22.15 -9.37 2.49
CA GLU A 423 -22.56 -9.31 1.09
C GLU A 423 -21.46 -8.67 0.25
N LYS A 424 -21.13 -9.30 -0.89
CA LYS A 424 -20.27 -8.70 -1.92
C LYS A 424 -21.09 -8.50 -3.18
N LYS A 425 -20.94 -7.35 -3.85
CA LYS A 425 -21.46 -7.16 -5.20
C LYS A 425 -20.64 -7.93 -6.24
N ASP A 426 -21.28 -8.19 -7.38
CA ASP A 426 -20.66 -8.62 -8.65
C ASP A 426 -20.11 -10.05 -8.70
N GLY A 427 -20.98 -11.05 -8.48
CA GLY A 427 -20.71 -12.44 -8.86
C GLY A 427 -19.57 -13.15 -8.10
N GLN A 428 -18.94 -12.48 -7.14
CA GLN A 428 -17.96 -13.08 -6.25
C GLN A 428 -18.64 -13.94 -5.19
N GLU A 429 -17.95 -14.99 -4.73
CA GLU A 429 -18.47 -15.82 -3.64
C GLU A 429 -18.70 -14.94 -2.40
N VAL A 430 -19.97 -14.88 -2.03
CA VAL A 430 -20.45 -14.41 -0.73
C VAL A 430 -19.57 -14.99 0.38
N ASN A 431 -19.21 -14.18 1.39
CA ASN A 431 -18.44 -14.68 2.52
C ASN A 431 -19.34 -15.58 3.38
N LYS A 432 -19.48 -16.84 2.97
CA LYS A 432 -20.34 -17.86 3.58
C LYS A 432 -20.00 -18.08 5.06
N VAL A 433 -18.73 -17.89 5.44
CA VAL A 433 -18.26 -18.00 6.84
C VAL A 433 -18.79 -16.83 7.66
N LEU A 434 -18.61 -15.59 7.19
CA LEU A 434 -19.13 -14.40 7.86
C LEU A 434 -20.65 -14.43 7.94
N GLN A 435 -21.33 -14.86 6.87
CA GLN A 435 -22.80 -15.00 6.89
C GLN A 435 -23.27 -16.07 7.89
N ALA A 436 -22.60 -17.21 7.96
CA ALA A 436 -22.92 -18.24 8.96
C ALA A 436 -22.69 -17.73 10.38
N TRP A 437 -21.62 -16.96 10.60
CA TRP A 437 -21.33 -16.35 11.90
C TRP A 437 -22.34 -15.27 12.26
N LEU A 438 -22.68 -14.37 11.33
CA LEU A 438 -23.71 -13.35 11.50
C LEU A 438 -25.07 -13.98 11.77
N GLN A 439 -25.42 -15.06 11.05
CA GLN A 439 -26.64 -15.80 11.29
C GLN A 439 -26.66 -16.37 12.72
N GLN A 440 -25.61 -17.07 13.15
CA GLN A 440 -25.51 -17.59 14.53
C GLN A 440 -25.53 -16.49 15.58
N TRP A 441 -24.87 -15.36 15.31
CA TRP A 441 -24.85 -14.22 16.21
C TRP A 441 -26.25 -13.60 16.33
N VAL A 442 -26.94 -13.37 15.22
CA VAL A 442 -28.33 -12.87 15.19
C VAL A 442 -29.28 -13.84 15.90
N GLU A 443 -29.11 -15.16 15.69
CA GLU A 443 -29.85 -16.20 16.41
C GLU A 443 -29.57 -16.16 17.92
N SER A 444 -28.30 -15.95 18.32
CA SER A 444 -27.91 -15.80 19.73
C SER A 444 -28.50 -14.56 20.40
N LYS A 445 -28.85 -13.54 19.63
CA LYS A 445 -29.56 -12.34 20.09
C LYS A 445 -31.07 -12.52 20.16
N GLY A 446 -31.59 -13.74 19.94
CA GLY A 446 -32.99 -14.08 20.15
C GLY A 446 -33.88 -13.94 18.90
N VAL A 447 -33.30 -13.67 17.74
CA VAL A 447 -34.01 -13.68 16.44
C VAL A 447 -34.17 -15.13 15.97
N LYS A 448 -35.39 -15.55 15.64
CA LYS A 448 -35.67 -16.91 15.14
C LYS A 448 -36.22 -16.87 13.72
N TRP A 449 -35.62 -17.68 12.84
CA TRP A 449 -36.00 -17.77 11.43
C TRP A 449 -37.05 -18.86 11.22
N ASN A 450 -38.05 -18.62 10.37
CA ASN A 450 -39.05 -19.64 10.02
C ASN A 450 -38.40 -20.83 9.30
N SER A 451 -38.53 -22.03 9.85
CA SER A 451 -38.40 -23.28 9.09
C SER A 451 -39.76 -23.96 8.96
N VAL A 452 -40.70 -23.34 8.24
CA VAL A 452 -41.90 -24.08 7.80
C VAL A 452 -41.46 -25.00 6.66
N GLY A 453 -41.01 -26.21 7.02
CA GLY A 453 -40.70 -27.31 6.10
C GLY A 453 -39.54 -27.05 5.13
N GLY A 454 -38.31 -27.41 5.53
CA GLY A 454 -37.17 -27.71 4.65
C GLY A 454 -36.70 -26.61 3.69
N ARG A 455 -35.56 -25.95 4.00
CA ARG A 455 -34.79 -25.08 3.06
C ARG A 455 -35.68 -24.26 2.09
N GLY A 456 -36.70 -23.59 2.62
CA GLY A 456 -37.63 -22.81 1.82
C GLY A 456 -36.99 -21.51 1.37
N THR A 457 -36.26 -21.53 0.25
CA THR A 457 -36.07 -20.34 -0.58
C THR A 457 -37.44 -19.75 -0.90
N ILE A 458 -37.65 -18.48 -0.58
CA ILE A 458 -38.83 -17.72 -1.01
C ILE A 458 -38.82 -17.69 -2.55
N MET A 459 -39.98 -17.61 -3.23
CA MET A 459 -40.03 -17.47 -4.70
C MET A 459 -39.05 -16.37 -5.13
N GLY A 460 -37.98 -16.75 -5.84
CA GLY A 460 -36.85 -15.88 -6.19
C GLY A 460 -35.49 -16.25 -5.56
N GLY A 461 -35.40 -17.29 -4.71
CA GLY A 461 -34.12 -17.87 -4.27
C GLY A 461 -33.43 -17.22 -3.06
N LYS A 462 -33.97 -16.13 -2.51
CA LYS A 462 -33.40 -15.43 -1.33
C LYS A 462 -33.80 -16.10 0.00
N SER A 463 -32.87 -16.15 0.95
CA SER A 463 -33.14 -16.63 2.31
C SER A 463 -33.80 -15.53 3.18
N TYR A 464 -34.40 -15.91 4.31
CA TYR A 464 -34.95 -14.94 5.27
C TYR A 464 -33.88 -14.01 5.84
N MET A 465 -32.65 -14.51 6.03
CA MET A 465 -31.51 -13.72 6.46
C MET A 465 -31.11 -12.68 5.41
N ASP A 466 -31.18 -13.02 4.12
CA ASP A 466 -30.88 -12.07 3.04
C ASP A 466 -31.88 -10.91 3.04
N ILE A 467 -33.17 -11.20 3.18
CA ILE A 467 -34.21 -10.16 3.27
C ILE A 467 -33.99 -9.29 4.51
N PHE A 468 -33.71 -9.90 5.65
CA PHE A 468 -33.49 -9.17 6.90
C PHE A 468 -32.27 -8.24 6.81
N ARG A 469 -31.15 -8.76 6.28
CA ARG A 469 -29.94 -7.99 5.99
C ARG A 469 -30.24 -6.82 5.04
N GLU A 470 -30.87 -7.10 3.91
CA GLU A 470 -31.23 -6.08 2.90
C GLU A 470 -32.02 -4.94 3.54
N LYS A 471 -32.98 -5.25 4.42
CA LYS A 471 -33.78 -4.24 5.11
C LYS A 471 -33.02 -3.43 6.14
N ILE A 472 -32.07 -4.03 6.86
CA ILE A 472 -31.17 -3.25 7.73
C ILE A 472 -30.31 -2.30 6.90
N ILE A 473 -29.69 -2.80 5.83
CA ILE A 473 -28.81 -2.01 4.96
C ILE A 473 -29.57 -0.85 4.32
N GLU A 474 -30.74 -1.12 3.74
CA GLU A 474 -31.61 -0.12 3.13
C GLU A 474 -31.98 0.98 4.12
N ASN A 475 -32.47 0.61 5.31
CA ASN A 475 -32.93 1.58 6.30
C ASN A 475 -31.80 2.41 6.93
N ILE A 476 -30.63 1.82 7.17
CA ILE A 476 -29.46 2.59 7.61
C ILE A 476 -29.01 3.52 6.47
N GLY A 477 -28.91 3.01 5.25
CA GLY A 477 -28.49 3.77 4.08
C GLY A 477 -29.37 4.97 3.76
N GLU A 478 -30.69 4.79 3.75
CA GLU A 478 -31.66 5.87 3.61
C GLU A 478 -31.45 6.95 4.68
N LYS A 479 -31.21 6.54 5.93
CA LYS A 479 -31.08 7.46 7.06
C LYS A 479 -29.85 8.36 7.00
N PHE A 480 -28.82 7.95 6.26
CA PHE A 480 -27.54 8.66 6.11
C PHE A 480 -27.28 9.18 4.70
N THR A 481 -28.30 9.20 3.82
CA THR A 481 -28.14 9.69 2.45
C THR A 481 -27.69 11.14 2.42
N ALA A 482 -28.27 12.03 3.25
CA ALA A 482 -27.90 13.44 3.28
C ALA A 482 -26.45 13.68 3.75
N GLU A 483 -25.99 12.90 4.73
CA GLU A 483 -24.62 12.96 5.22
C GLU A 483 -23.63 12.42 4.19
N ALA A 484 -23.99 11.34 3.49
CA ALA A 484 -23.20 10.80 2.38
C ALA A 484 -23.09 11.82 1.23
N GLN A 485 -24.18 12.53 0.91
CA GLN A 485 -24.18 13.60 -0.10
C GLN A 485 -23.27 14.75 0.31
N THR A 486 -23.34 15.19 1.57
CA THR A 486 -22.47 16.24 2.10
C THR A 486 -21.00 15.85 1.97
N ALA A 487 -20.64 14.62 2.34
CA ALA A 487 -19.30 14.08 2.19
C ALA A 487 -18.85 14.00 0.73
N GLY A 488 -19.71 13.52 -0.18
CA GLY A 488 -19.44 13.50 -1.62
C GLY A 488 -19.23 14.89 -2.21
N GLY A 489 -19.98 15.88 -1.73
CA GLY A 489 -19.82 17.30 -2.09
C GLY A 489 -18.48 17.89 -1.61
N VAL A 490 -17.97 17.46 -0.45
CA VAL A 490 -16.62 17.80 0.00
C VAL A 490 -15.58 17.24 -0.98
N VAL A 491 -15.70 15.98 -1.40
CA VAL A 491 -14.79 15.38 -2.39
C VAL A 491 -14.82 16.17 -3.70
N THR A 492 -16.00 16.51 -4.23
CA THR A 492 -16.17 17.31 -5.45
C THR A 492 -15.49 18.68 -5.33
N LYS A 493 -15.73 19.37 -4.21
CA LYS A 493 -15.17 20.70 -3.96
C LYS A 493 -13.66 20.65 -3.88
N GLU A 494 -13.12 19.70 -3.12
CA GLU A 494 -11.68 19.57 -2.92
C GLU A 494 -10.98 19.22 -4.22
N ARG A 495 -11.59 18.44 -5.13
CA ARG A 495 -11.01 18.08 -6.43
C ARG A 495 -11.14 19.17 -7.49
N SER A 496 -12.07 20.11 -7.34
CA SER A 496 -12.32 21.20 -8.29
C SER A 496 -11.15 22.19 -8.43
N GLY A 497 -10.98 22.82 -9.60
CA GLY A 497 -10.15 24.02 -9.78
C GLY A 497 -8.64 23.84 -9.99
N ALA A 498 -8.13 22.61 -10.11
CA ALA A 498 -6.72 22.35 -10.46
C ALA A 498 -6.63 21.12 -11.38
N PRO A 499 -5.52 20.93 -12.14
CA PRO A 499 -5.29 19.68 -12.84
C PRO A 499 -5.33 18.48 -11.87
N PRO A 500 -5.71 17.29 -12.36
CA PRO A 500 -5.60 16.06 -11.59
C PRO A 500 -4.22 15.93 -10.95
N SER A 501 -4.19 15.55 -9.68
CA SER A 501 -2.95 15.26 -8.96
C SER A 501 -3.24 14.21 -7.91
N ILE A 502 -2.30 13.30 -7.72
CA ILE A 502 -2.41 12.15 -6.84
C ILE A 502 -2.64 12.62 -5.40
N GLN A 503 -1.88 13.61 -4.92
CA GLN A 503 -2.04 14.15 -3.57
C GLN A 503 -3.45 14.69 -3.34
N LYS A 504 -3.93 15.56 -4.23
CA LYS A 504 -5.23 16.20 -4.09
C LYS A 504 -6.39 15.20 -4.13
N ASP A 505 -6.30 14.20 -5.00
CA ASP A 505 -7.31 13.14 -5.12
C ASP A 505 -7.40 12.30 -3.84
N VAL A 506 -6.25 11.93 -3.26
CA VAL A 506 -6.18 11.18 -1.99
C VAL A 506 -6.68 12.02 -0.80
N GLU A 507 -6.24 13.27 -0.71
CA GLU A 507 -6.69 14.21 0.32
C GLU A 507 -8.20 14.47 0.26
N ALA A 508 -8.76 14.59 -0.95
CA ALA A 508 -10.19 14.78 -1.13
C ALA A 508 -11.00 13.60 -0.60
N VAL A 509 -10.59 12.36 -0.93
CA VAL A 509 -11.27 11.16 -0.41
C VAL A 509 -11.14 11.08 1.10
N LYS A 510 -9.95 11.31 1.66
CA LYS A 510 -9.73 11.36 3.11
C LYS A 510 -10.69 12.35 3.78
N LYS A 511 -10.74 13.60 3.30
CA LYS A 511 -11.63 14.64 3.84
C LYS A 511 -13.11 14.27 3.70
N GLY A 512 -13.52 13.66 2.59
CA GLY A 512 -14.89 13.16 2.43
C GLY A 512 -15.24 12.08 3.47
N CYS A 513 -14.33 11.12 3.70
CA CYS A 513 -14.49 10.11 4.74
C CYS A 513 -14.54 10.71 6.15
N GLU A 514 -13.65 11.65 6.48
CA GLU A 514 -13.64 12.37 7.76
C GLU A 514 -14.92 13.19 7.98
N GLU A 515 -15.42 13.87 6.94
CA GLU A 515 -16.69 14.61 7.01
C GLU A 515 -17.85 13.65 7.28
N PHE A 516 -17.92 12.51 6.59
CA PHE A 516 -18.95 11.52 6.84
C PHE A 516 -18.88 10.97 8.27
N VAL A 517 -17.68 10.64 8.76
CA VAL A 517 -17.47 10.16 10.14
C VAL A 517 -17.87 11.23 11.15
N SER A 518 -17.52 12.49 10.93
CA SER A 518 -17.92 13.62 11.77
C SER A 518 -19.45 13.72 11.86
N LYS A 519 -20.14 13.63 10.72
CA LYS A 519 -21.61 13.63 10.66
C LYS A 519 -22.25 12.38 11.30
N LEU A 520 -21.61 11.21 11.18
CA LEU A 520 -22.02 10.03 11.93
C LEU A 520 -21.88 10.30 13.44
N ASP A 521 -20.72 10.76 13.90
CA ASP A 521 -20.45 11.00 15.31
C ASP A 521 -21.43 12.02 15.93
N GLU A 522 -21.84 13.07 15.18
CA GLU A 522 -22.91 14.01 15.57
C GLU A 522 -24.27 13.32 15.82
N LYS A 523 -24.58 12.25 15.08
CA LYS A 523 -25.82 11.46 15.23
C LYS A 523 -25.69 10.30 16.21
N LEU A 524 -24.48 9.76 16.39
CA LEU A 524 -24.18 8.64 17.28
C LEU A 524 -23.85 9.07 18.71
N HIS A 525 -23.72 10.37 18.99
CA HIS A 525 -23.51 10.89 20.34
C HIS A 525 -24.57 10.33 21.33
N SER A 526 -24.13 10.00 22.55
CA SER A 526 -24.76 9.01 23.46
C SER A 526 -26.24 9.20 23.79
N SER A 527 -26.82 10.40 23.65
CA SER A 527 -28.25 10.64 23.86
C SER A 527 -29.13 10.43 22.62
N ARG A 528 -28.53 10.23 21.43
CA ARG A 528 -29.22 10.15 20.13
C ARG A 528 -29.15 8.78 19.48
N LEU A 529 -28.08 8.01 19.74
CA LEU A 529 -27.91 6.65 19.21
C LEU A 529 -29.12 5.76 19.50
N ASP A 530 -29.57 5.74 20.75
CA ASP A 530 -30.71 4.92 21.19
C ASP A 530 -31.98 5.23 20.38
N SER A 531 -32.31 6.52 20.25
CA SER A 531 -33.48 6.98 19.50
C SER A 531 -33.38 6.69 17.99
N LEU A 532 -32.16 6.82 17.43
CA LEU A 532 -31.89 6.57 16.02
C LEU A 532 -31.98 5.08 15.71
N ALA A 533 -31.32 4.25 16.53
CA ALA A 533 -31.33 2.81 16.39
C ALA A 533 -32.74 2.25 16.58
N SER A 534 -33.50 2.77 17.56
CA SER A 534 -34.90 2.40 17.76
C SER A 534 -35.77 2.77 16.56
N ALA A 535 -35.64 3.98 16.01
CA ALA A 535 -36.40 4.40 14.84
C ALA A 535 -36.12 3.51 13.60
N ILE A 536 -34.86 3.16 13.37
CA ILE A 536 -34.47 2.25 12.28
C ILE A 536 -34.98 0.83 12.58
N ALA A 537 -34.81 0.34 13.80
CA ALA A 537 -35.22 -1.00 14.22
C ALA A 537 -36.75 -1.18 14.13
N GLY A 538 -37.54 -0.19 14.53
CA GLY A 538 -39.00 -0.22 14.40
C GLY A 538 -39.45 -0.29 12.95
N LYS A 539 -38.80 0.47 12.04
CA LYS A 539 -39.09 0.41 10.60
C LYS A 539 -38.72 -0.96 10.00
N VAL A 540 -37.51 -1.45 10.30
CA VAL A 540 -37.07 -2.79 9.88
C VAL A 540 -38.01 -3.86 10.41
N HIS A 541 -38.37 -3.81 11.70
CA HIS A 541 -39.31 -4.73 12.33
C HIS A 541 -40.63 -4.75 11.56
N GLY A 542 -41.23 -3.58 11.27
CA GLY A 542 -42.46 -3.48 10.49
C GLY A 542 -42.38 -4.15 9.12
N GLU A 543 -41.24 -4.01 8.42
CA GLU A 543 -41.03 -4.57 7.08
C GLU A 543 -40.77 -6.09 7.06
N VAL A 544 -40.23 -6.65 8.15
CA VAL A 544 -39.88 -8.09 8.24
C VAL A 544 -40.83 -8.89 9.13
N LYS A 545 -41.72 -8.24 9.91
CA LYS A 545 -42.61 -8.88 10.89
C LYS A 545 -43.49 -9.97 10.30
N SER A 546 -44.02 -9.79 9.09
CA SER A 546 -44.84 -10.80 8.41
C SER A 546 -44.04 -12.02 7.94
N LYS A 547 -42.71 -11.92 7.92
CA LYS A 547 -41.78 -12.95 7.42
C LYS A 547 -41.06 -13.72 8.55
N LEU A 548 -41.15 -13.28 9.81
CA LEU A 548 -40.54 -13.90 10.99
C LEU A 548 -41.63 -14.50 11.94
N GLN A 549 -41.46 -15.70 12.52
CA GLN A 549 -42.31 -16.18 13.65
C GLN A 549 -41.60 -16.02 14.99
N GLY A 550 -42.33 -15.52 16.00
CA GLY A 550 -41.94 -15.57 17.41
C GLY A 550 -40.81 -14.61 17.82
N SER A 551 -40.83 -14.19 19.09
CA SER A 551 -39.88 -13.42 19.95
C SER A 551 -38.87 -12.41 19.37
N THR A 552 -38.76 -12.18 18.06
CA THR A 552 -37.91 -11.14 17.49
C THR A 552 -38.54 -9.80 17.81
N THR A 553 -38.06 -9.21 18.90
CA THR A 553 -38.49 -7.89 19.34
C THR A 553 -37.74 -6.83 18.56
N GLU A 554 -38.33 -5.63 18.53
CA GLU A 554 -37.63 -4.42 18.08
C GLU A 554 -36.30 -4.23 18.81
N GLU A 555 -36.22 -4.60 20.09
CA GLU A 555 -35.00 -4.54 20.90
C GLU A 555 -33.87 -5.42 20.35
N HIS A 556 -34.19 -6.62 19.86
CA HIS A 556 -33.18 -7.48 19.23
C HIS A 556 -32.65 -6.84 17.94
N ILE A 557 -33.52 -6.22 17.14
CA ILE A 557 -33.12 -5.55 15.89
C ILE A 557 -32.31 -4.29 16.18
N LYS A 558 -32.68 -3.54 17.23
CA LYS A 558 -31.97 -2.35 17.68
C LYS A 558 -30.50 -2.63 17.99
N LEU A 559 -30.19 -3.70 18.74
CA LEU A 559 -28.80 -4.10 19.02
C LEU A 559 -27.99 -4.37 17.74
N LEU A 560 -28.63 -4.92 16.70
CA LEU A 560 -27.99 -5.19 15.41
C LEU A 560 -27.74 -3.89 14.64
N VAL A 561 -28.68 -2.95 14.70
CA VAL A 561 -28.54 -1.62 14.11
C VAL A 561 -27.42 -0.85 14.80
N GLU A 562 -27.37 -0.83 16.14
CA GLU A 562 -26.29 -0.19 16.90
C GLU A 562 -24.92 -0.74 16.51
N ALA A 563 -24.78 -2.07 16.46
CA ALA A 563 -23.54 -2.71 16.02
C ALA A 563 -23.17 -2.33 14.58
N SER A 564 -24.16 -2.27 13.68
CA SER A 564 -23.95 -1.88 12.27
C SER A 564 -23.50 -0.42 12.14
N LEU A 565 -24.05 0.49 12.93
CA LEU A 565 -23.69 1.91 12.92
C LEU A 565 -22.25 2.12 13.44
N VAL A 566 -21.88 1.43 14.52
CA VAL A 566 -20.51 1.46 15.06
C VAL A 566 -19.53 0.87 14.03
N ALA A 567 -19.87 -0.26 13.41
CA ALA A 567 -19.05 -0.88 12.39
C ALA A 567 -18.89 0.02 11.14
N LEU A 568 -19.96 0.69 10.70
CA LEU A 568 -19.91 1.64 9.59
C LEU A 568 -18.97 2.79 9.91
N ARG A 569 -19.14 3.45 11.06
CA ARG A 569 -18.27 4.54 11.51
C ARG A 569 -16.81 4.11 11.54
N ALA A 570 -16.51 2.94 12.13
CA ALA A 570 -15.15 2.41 12.19
C ALA A 570 -14.57 2.12 10.80
N THR A 571 -15.37 1.54 9.89
CA THR A 571 -14.96 1.23 8.51
C THR A 571 -14.59 2.49 7.73
N VAL A 572 -15.42 3.54 7.80
CA VAL A 572 -15.13 4.79 7.07
C VAL A 572 -13.91 5.50 7.65
N ASN A 573 -13.77 5.52 8.98
CA ASN A 573 -12.59 6.11 9.64
C ASN A 573 -11.31 5.37 9.25
N GLN A 574 -11.36 4.04 9.20
CA GLN A 574 -10.22 3.23 8.77
C GLN A 574 -9.78 3.56 7.34
N VAL A 575 -10.71 3.81 6.41
CA VAL A 575 -10.35 4.24 5.04
C VAL A 575 -9.58 5.56 5.08
N ALA A 576 -10.04 6.55 5.86
CA ALA A 576 -9.33 7.82 6.01
C ALA A 576 -7.93 7.64 6.62
N ASP A 577 -7.81 6.86 7.70
CA ASP A 577 -6.55 6.58 8.40
C ASP A 577 -5.56 5.79 7.53
N GLU A 578 -6.04 4.86 6.69
CA GLU A 578 -5.21 4.10 5.77
C GLU A 578 -4.67 4.98 4.64
N LEU A 579 -5.51 5.82 4.04
CA LEU A 579 -5.07 6.80 3.03
C LEU A 579 -4.04 7.77 3.62
N ASP A 580 -4.31 8.26 4.84
CA ASP A 580 -3.38 9.14 5.55
C ASP A 580 -2.05 8.44 5.81
N SER A 581 -2.09 7.33 6.54
CA SER A 581 -0.89 6.63 6.99
C SER A 581 -0.07 6.07 5.85
N VAL A 582 -0.66 5.68 4.71
CA VAL A 582 0.06 5.09 3.58
C VAL A 582 0.53 6.15 2.58
N LEU A 583 -0.35 7.07 2.16
CA LEU A 583 -0.08 7.94 1.01
C LEU A 583 0.23 9.41 1.38
N LEU A 584 -0.25 9.88 2.53
CA LEU A 584 -0.12 11.28 2.96
C LEU A 584 0.86 11.47 4.12
N ALA A 585 1.20 10.40 4.84
CA ALA A 585 2.15 10.44 5.93
C ALA A 585 3.59 10.64 5.45
N ASP A 586 4.28 11.59 6.08
CA ASP A 586 5.64 11.97 5.71
C ASP A 586 6.74 11.06 6.28
N TYR A 587 6.47 10.39 7.39
CA TYR A 587 7.39 9.42 7.97
C TYR A 587 7.64 8.19 7.08
N ARG A 588 6.80 7.94 6.07
CA ARG A 588 7.03 6.87 5.09
C ARG A 588 7.95 7.29 3.94
N MET A 589 8.05 8.58 3.67
CA MET A 589 8.82 9.10 2.55
C MET A 589 9.29 10.53 2.83
N GLY A 590 10.60 10.76 2.90
CA GLY A 590 11.18 12.07 3.20
C GLY A 590 11.56 12.23 4.67
N GLY A 591 10.87 11.56 5.58
CA GLY A 591 11.11 11.64 7.02
C GLY A 591 10.05 12.49 7.70
N GLN A 592 9.90 12.30 9.00
CA GLN A 592 8.90 13.00 9.79
C GLN A 592 9.10 14.52 9.71
N ASP A 593 8.00 15.27 9.61
CA ASP A 593 7.93 16.74 9.53
C ASP A 593 8.57 17.35 8.26
N THR A 594 8.86 16.55 7.23
CA THR A 594 9.39 17.06 5.96
C THR A 594 8.30 17.56 5.01
N GLY A 595 7.04 17.18 5.25
CA GLY A 595 5.92 17.47 4.35
C GLY A 595 6.09 16.87 2.95
N MET A 596 6.99 15.91 2.78
CA MET A 596 7.07 15.01 1.62
C MET A 596 6.34 13.73 1.99
N HIS A 597 5.56 13.15 1.08
CA HIS A 597 4.90 11.87 1.28
C HIS A 597 4.73 11.20 -0.09
N ILE A 598 4.28 9.94 -0.11
CA ILE A 598 4.23 9.13 -1.34
C ILE A 598 3.43 9.83 -2.45
N ALA A 599 2.23 10.33 -2.14
CA ALA A 599 1.39 10.99 -3.13
C ALA A 599 2.08 12.23 -3.76
N LYS A 600 2.70 13.09 -2.94
CA LYS A 600 3.41 14.29 -3.40
C LYS A 600 4.67 13.98 -4.20
N ALA A 601 5.40 12.92 -3.82
CA ALA A 601 6.58 12.49 -4.56
C ALA A 601 6.22 11.91 -5.93
N LEU A 602 5.10 11.18 -6.03
CA LEU A 602 4.59 10.69 -7.30
C LEU A 602 4.16 11.85 -8.21
N ASP A 603 3.45 12.85 -7.69
CA ASP A 603 3.13 14.07 -8.46
C ASP A 603 4.38 14.79 -8.98
N LYS A 604 5.41 14.92 -8.13
CA LYS A 604 6.70 15.53 -8.51
C LYS A 604 7.41 14.70 -9.58
N ALA A 605 7.47 13.38 -9.40
CA ALA A 605 8.11 12.47 -10.36
C ALA A 605 7.41 12.55 -11.72
N LEU A 606 6.07 12.55 -11.73
CA LEU A 606 5.28 12.66 -12.96
C LEU A 606 5.49 14.01 -13.65
N SER A 607 5.50 15.11 -12.90
CA SER A 607 5.78 16.45 -13.44
C SER A 607 7.17 16.54 -14.09
N VAL A 608 8.21 16.07 -13.40
CA VAL A 608 9.58 16.03 -13.93
C VAL A 608 9.67 15.15 -15.17
N THR A 609 8.99 14.00 -15.16
CA THR A 609 8.95 13.06 -16.27
C THR A 609 8.25 13.65 -17.50
N LYS A 610 7.07 14.28 -17.32
CA LYS A 610 6.34 15.02 -18.38
C LYS A 610 7.23 16.12 -18.98
N MET A 611 7.95 16.87 -18.13
CA MET A 611 8.87 17.92 -18.59
C MET A 611 10.06 17.38 -19.38
N LEU A 612 10.71 16.33 -18.87
CA LEU A 612 11.86 15.71 -19.52
C LEU A 612 11.47 15.11 -20.87
N GLN A 613 10.34 14.39 -20.93
CA GLN A 613 9.82 13.83 -22.17
C GLN A 613 9.54 14.90 -23.23
N ASN A 614 8.98 16.04 -22.82
CA ASN A 614 8.73 17.16 -23.72
C ASN A 614 10.03 17.78 -24.26
N LYS A 615 11.05 17.95 -23.40
CA LYS A 615 12.37 18.45 -23.83
C LYS A 615 13.05 17.49 -24.79
N LEU A 616 13.04 16.19 -24.50
CA LEU A 616 13.61 15.15 -25.36
C LEU A 616 12.87 15.05 -26.70
N THR A 617 11.55 15.20 -26.69
CA THR A 617 10.75 15.27 -27.92
C THR A 617 11.18 16.46 -28.77
N LYS A 618 11.29 17.67 -28.19
CA LYS A 618 11.79 18.84 -28.93
C LYS A 618 13.21 18.65 -29.45
N ALA A 619 14.08 17.95 -28.72
CA ALA A 619 15.45 17.71 -29.13
C ALA A 619 15.57 16.69 -30.29
N THR A 620 14.57 15.81 -30.46
CA THR A 620 14.62 14.65 -31.39
C THR A 620 13.66 14.72 -32.57
N THR A 621 12.72 15.68 -32.58
CA THR A 621 11.69 15.82 -33.62
C THR A 621 11.92 17.12 -34.38
N SER A 622 11.95 17.04 -35.71
CA SER A 622 12.33 18.15 -36.60
C SER A 622 11.16 19.10 -36.90
N ASP A 623 9.92 18.68 -36.61
CA ASP A 623 8.71 19.50 -36.57
C ASP A 623 7.62 18.70 -35.78
N PRO A 624 6.93 19.25 -34.75
CA PRO A 624 6.00 18.48 -33.91
C PRO A 624 4.76 17.88 -34.61
N GLY A 625 4.60 18.06 -35.93
CA GLY A 625 3.36 17.74 -36.66
C GLY A 625 3.48 16.92 -37.96
N LYS A 626 4.64 16.37 -38.33
CA LYS A 626 4.79 15.58 -39.57
C LYS A 626 5.43 14.20 -39.36
N PRO A 627 4.94 13.14 -40.04
CA PRO A 627 5.55 11.81 -39.99
C PRO A 627 6.96 11.81 -40.56
N LEU A 628 7.81 10.97 -39.97
CA LEU A 628 9.24 10.81 -40.25
C LEU A 628 9.48 10.32 -41.69
N VAL A 629 10.02 11.20 -42.53
CA VAL A 629 10.68 10.86 -43.81
C VAL A 629 12.11 11.39 -43.72
N PRO A 630 13.13 10.67 -44.24
CA PRO A 630 14.50 11.19 -44.30
C PRO A 630 14.52 12.60 -44.93
N PRO A 631 15.21 13.58 -44.31
CA PRO A 631 15.08 14.96 -44.75
C PRO A 631 15.68 15.13 -46.15
N SER A 632 14.87 15.62 -47.07
CA SER A 632 15.36 16.22 -48.32
C SER A 632 16.04 17.57 -48.02
N PRO A 633 16.97 18.04 -48.86
CA PRO A 633 17.65 19.31 -48.65
C PRO A 633 16.64 20.46 -48.49
N GLY A 634 16.65 21.13 -47.32
CA GLY A 634 15.78 22.29 -47.03
C GLY A 634 14.70 22.09 -45.95
N GLN A 635 14.61 20.94 -45.27
CA GLN A 635 13.73 20.79 -44.10
C GLN A 635 14.42 21.19 -42.78
N PRO A 636 13.68 21.74 -41.80
CA PRO A 636 14.22 22.03 -40.47
C PRO A 636 14.64 20.72 -39.79
N GLU A 637 15.91 20.62 -39.39
CA GLU A 637 16.45 19.50 -38.62
C GLU A 637 16.10 19.66 -37.13
N SER A 638 15.97 18.55 -36.40
CA SER A 638 15.92 18.62 -34.93
C SER A 638 17.28 19.07 -34.37
N PRO A 639 17.35 19.68 -33.18
CA PRO A 639 18.63 20.10 -32.60
C PRO A 639 19.67 18.97 -32.51
N ALA A 640 19.25 17.75 -32.17
CA ALA A 640 20.16 16.60 -32.13
C ALA A 640 20.66 16.21 -33.53
N GLN A 641 19.76 16.18 -34.52
CA GLN A 641 20.13 15.95 -35.93
C GLN A 641 21.08 17.01 -36.46
N ALA A 642 20.87 18.28 -36.12
CA ALA A 642 21.73 19.36 -36.57
C ALA A 642 23.17 19.18 -36.06
N VAL A 643 23.34 18.70 -34.82
CA VAL A 643 24.68 18.38 -34.28
C VAL A 643 25.32 17.24 -35.09
N ASP A 644 24.59 16.14 -35.29
CA ASP A 644 25.09 14.99 -36.04
C ASP A 644 25.44 15.35 -37.49
N SER A 645 24.56 16.09 -38.18
CA SER A 645 24.76 16.61 -39.54
C SER A 645 25.97 17.52 -39.64
N LYS A 646 26.16 18.44 -38.67
CA LYS A 646 27.31 19.35 -38.68
C LYS A 646 28.62 18.66 -38.37
N LEU A 647 28.63 17.69 -37.45
CA LEU A 647 29.82 16.88 -37.17
C LEU A 647 30.24 16.10 -38.42
N GLN A 648 29.28 15.51 -39.13
CA GLN A 648 29.53 14.81 -40.38
C GLN A 648 30.05 15.75 -41.48
N ALA A 649 29.50 16.96 -41.60
CA ALA A 649 29.97 17.96 -42.57
C ALA A 649 31.42 18.38 -42.28
N VAL A 650 31.76 18.67 -41.01
CA VAL A 650 33.14 19.00 -40.61
C VAL A 650 34.09 17.84 -40.91
N LYS A 651 33.66 16.60 -40.68
CA LYS A 651 34.46 15.42 -41.01
C LYS A 651 34.75 15.30 -42.50
N GLN A 652 33.77 15.60 -43.35
CA GLN A 652 33.95 15.61 -44.82
C GLN A 652 34.87 16.75 -45.27
N GLU A 653 34.70 17.94 -44.70
CA GLU A 653 35.56 19.10 -45.00
C GLU A 653 37.03 18.82 -44.64
N VAL A 654 37.28 18.25 -43.45
CA VAL A 654 38.63 17.86 -43.02
C VAL A 654 39.24 16.77 -43.93
N GLN A 655 38.42 15.89 -44.51
CA GLN A 655 38.90 14.90 -45.49
C GLN A 655 39.25 15.56 -46.84
N GLY A 656 38.45 16.54 -47.29
CA GLY A 656 38.66 17.27 -48.56
C GLY A 656 39.84 18.25 -48.55
N LEU A 657 40.29 18.70 -47.37
CA LEU A 657 41.39 19.67 -47.21
C LEU A 657 42.67 19.30 -47.96
N GLU A 658 43.00 18.01 -48.08
CA GLU A 658 44.21 17.57 -48.81
C GLU A 658 44.07 17.75 -50.32
N GLU A 659 42.92 17.40 -50.89
CA GLU A 659 42.67 17.60 -52.31
C GLU A 659 42.63 19.10 -52.65
N ASP A 660 42.01 19.91 -51.80
CA ASP A 660 41.96 21.37 -51.98
C ASP A 660 43.34 22.00 -51.85
N PHE A 661 44.15 21.59 -50.87
CA PHE A 661 45.53 22.08 -50.73
C PHE A 661 46.38 21.68 -51.94
N ARG A 662 46.24 20.44 -52.42
CA ARG A 662 46.94 19.98 -53.63
C ARG A 662 46.54 20.75 -54.88
N GLY A 663 45.24 20.93 -55.09
CA GLY A 663 44.69 21.56 -56.28
C GLY A 663 44.95 23.06 -56.36
N ASN A 664 44.91 23.75 -55.23
CA ASN A 664 44.93 25.22 -55.17
C ASN A 664 46.27 25.80 -54.72
N VAL A 665 47.10 25.06 -53.97
CA VAL A 665 48.37 25.58 -53.44
C VAL A 665 49.57 24.93 -54.12
N THR A 666 49.77 23.62 -53.94
CA THR A 666 51.00 22.98 -54.44
C THR A 666 51.04 22.87 -55.96
N ARG A 667 49.88 22.66 -56.64
CA ARG A 667 49.82 22.71 -58.11
C ARG A 667 50.21 24.09 -58.66
N VAL A 668 49.59 25.16 -58.16
CA VAL A 668 49.84 26.53 -58.63
C VAL A 668 51.31 26.92 -58.44
N LEU A 669 51.90 26.58 -57.28
CA LEU A 669 53.31 26.85 -57.00
C LEU A 669 54.25 26.04 -57.90
N ARG A 670 53.91 24.79 -58.22
CA ARG A 670 54.71 23.95 -59.10
C ARG A 670 54.65 24.41 -60.55
N ASP A 671 53.47 24.82 -61.02
CA ASP A 671 53.26 25.35 -62.38
C ASP A 671 53.92 26.71 -62.59
N THR A 672 54.11 27.50 -61.51
CA THR A 672 54.78 28.81 -61.57
C THR A 672 56.32 28.69 -61.44
N ALA A 673 56.82 27.58 -60.88
CA ALA A 673 58.25 27.36 -60.62
C ALA A 673 58.99 26.55 -61.71
N GLY A 674 58.28 26.04 -62.71
CA GLY A 674 58.83 25.46 -63.94
C GLY A 674 58.67 26.43 -65.11
#